data_AF-A0A5N6WE61-F1
#
_entry.id   AF-A0A5N6WE61-F1
#
_cell.length_a   1.000
_cell.length_b   1.000
_cell.length_c   1.000
_cell.angle_alpha   90.00
_cell.angle_beta   90.00
_cell.angle_gamma   90.00
#
_symmetry.space_group_name_H-M   'P 1'
#
loop_
_entity.id
_entity.type
_entity.pdbx_description
1 polymer ?
#
loop_
_entity_poly.entity_id
_entity_poly.type
_entity_poly.pdbx_seq_one_letter_code
_entity_poly.pdbx_strand_id
1 'polypeptide(L)'
;MGKPRPHKKKASKSKSKSVLSAGGSVSKQKMNEDPSKLLEQATTLLQTGQPDVALPVAQRALDLTPANSPAQLSALNIVAEIYVELGEIDVARQHFMRAVELDPTGAIPESQGGGAEKFLWLAQLSELGGKDSVQWWEEDAEARCESLITEALLVNSHAPEVLQTLASIRISQLRTDDARAALTKSLELWKDLPPEDPTVPDFATRISLARLLMEVTMELEALEVLERLILEDDQSVEAWYLGGWCLYLLAEKKEAPKDEELDSETPEARRHASLVASREWLKQSLTLYESIQYEDVRLKEHADELVETMNKELGEDMEDDVEGEEGDEGWEDEIEMDLVSAPGGESSSLKNPVVEVEAVDMTSAEVEGAVATENPISAQGNVSPSEEDSDSGESGDEWETQSLYEDAIQVLRDDQLREGVVPDACTLDEAIAFRKRLHEVGKAAFVEETIAQDKVTAKKLCTAFGIMPPAFLEGAPDEAYHPLLAIAISQEFSRRQKLPQYNTIDDAVKLLQESKNIIVLTGAGISTSLGIPDFRSKDTGLYSQLAHLGLSDPQEVFDIQIFREDPGIFYSIAKDILPTEKKFSPTHGFIRLLQDKGKLLTNYTQNIDNIEANAGILPEKIVQCHGSFATATCVKCQYKVSGDALFEDIKKGNVPECTSCQKDIEEDALRPQGQKRKRSTNGTHKSRNSDGDESSEEEDYELPTPGVMKPDITFFGEDLPDEFGQRLIRHDRDKVDLVIVIGTSLKVAPVAEVPGVLPRHVPQIYISRTDQGWPSVTMEYVIRFAQVHETFRRPEIESLAALAGIDLEILYYDQFSPYCVIKVPTEADARTLIARSILAKDIFELWGQGTNYEEVHADVRRRTQHRWDEFKKVSFRFTIDSFCGKRKQEAKRAIIQSFSYVGFDGPIRMKNPDEDFWVLEDFVSDVEVATRTPGNTHAYSEALEPRKIYLGRWIANSSRNIVSKYDLKKRRYISTTSMDAELSLVTANMAHAAPGRLFYDPFVGTGSFCVAAAHFGALTCGSDIDPRSFKGREKNEKEPMGLFTNFQQYGIESKFMDAFSSDLTNTPLLNRQFLDGIVCDPPYGVREGLRVLGTRDGSGREEVIIDGVPAHYRPGYIPPKKPYGFEAMQNDILAFASRTLVTDGRLCMWMPTSIDEDVELLIPMHPHLEVVSVSVQPFNQWSRRLITYRRLPEGQVSDISKARQKGDSEGISADDLNAFRRKYFTKNPNKRSEKGSPAPQQS
;
A
#
# COMPACT_ATOMS: atom_id res chain seq x y z
N MET A 1 -31.30 7.23 47.58
CA MET A 1 -31.56 6.91 49.01
C MET A 1 -31.71 5.40 49.17
N GLY A 2 -30.96 4.76 50.08
CA GLY A 2 -30.93 3.29 50.19
C GLY A 2 -32.08 2.66 50.98
N LYS A 3 -32.35 1.36 50.73
CA LYS A 3 -33.24 0.46 51.49
C LYS A 3 -32.98 -1.02 51.05
N PRO A 4 -33.35 -2.06 51.83
CA PRO A 4 -32.32 -2.76 52.61
C PRO A 4 -32.20 -4.29 52.40
N ARG A 5 -31.08 -4.85 52.91
CA ARG A 5 -30.85 -6.28 53.21
C ARG A 5 -31.80 -6.80 54.34
N PRO A 6 -31.80 -8.11 54.68
CA PRO A 6 -31.89 -9.33 53.84
C PRO A 6 -32.85 -10.39 54.47
N HIS A 7 -33.01 -11.59 53.91
CA HIS A 7 -33.06 -12.83 54.73
C HIS A 7 -32.81 -14.13 53.94
N LYS A 8 -31.97 -15.02 54.51
CA LYS A 8 -31.63 -16.36 53.97
C LYS A 8 -32.77 -17.37 54.16
N LYS A 9 -32.99 -18.29 53.20
CA LYS A 9 -32.67 -19.74 53.38
C LYS A 9 -33.10 -20.70 52.24
N LYS A 10 -32.20 -21.69 52.04
CA LYS A 10 -32.41 -23.12 51.71
C LYS A 10 -32.79 -23.56 50.28
N ALA A 11 -31.91 -24.40 49.74
CA ALA A 11 -32.19 -25.36 48.68
C ALA A 11 -33.12 -26.50 49.14
N SER A 12 -33.74 -27.19 48.18
CA SER A 12 -34.34 -28.53 48.33
C SER A 12 -33.90 -29.45 47.18
N LYS A 13 -34.05 -30.77 47.35
CA LYS A 13 -33.48 -31.84 46.51
C LYS A 13 -34.53 -32.86 46.06
N SER A 14 -34.40 -33.37 44.84
CA SER A 14 -34.57 -34.80 44.47
C SER A 14 -33.82 -35.02 43.13
N LYS A 15 -33.03 -36.06 42.81
CA LYS A 15 -32.74 -37.45 43.23
C LYS A 15 -33.66 -38.59 42.72
N SER A 16 -33.28 -39.22 41.59
CA SER A 16 -33.14 -40.68 41.33
C SER A 16 -32.95 -40.92 39.80
N LYS A 17 -32.35 -41.98 39.25
CA LYS A 17 -31.62 -43.17 39.77
C LYS A 17 -30.67 -43.79 38.69
N SER A 18 -29.84 -44.74 39.12
CA SER A 18 -28.91 -45.65 38.39
C SER A 18 -29.60 -46.54 37.30
N VAL A 19 -28.91 -47.22 36.37
CA VAL A 19 -27.97 -48.38 36.52
C VAL A 19 -27.01 -48.44 35.31
N LEU A 20 -25.69 -48.57 35.49
CA LEU A 20 -24.93 -49.84 35.51
C LEU A 20 -23.72 -49.81 36.47
N SER A 21 -23.32 -50.98 36.97
CA SER A 21 -22.28 -51.13 38.00
C SER A 21 -21.52 -52.46 37.91
N ALA A 22 -20.18 -52.40 37.93
CA ALA A 22 -19.22 -53.34 38.55
C ALA A 22 -17.80 -53.00 38.03
N GLY A 23 -16.72 -52.97 38.82
CA GLY A 23 -16.62 -53.06 40.28
C GLY A 23 -15.14 -53.14 40.70
N GLY A 24 -14.71 -52.34 41.69
CA GLY A 24 -13.33 -52.33 42.16
C GLY A 24 -13.09 -51.21 43.18
N SER A 25 -12.90 -51.56 44.44
CA SER A 25 -12.81 -50.61 45.56
C SER A 25 -11.37 -50.33 45.97
N VAL A 26 -10.94 -49.06 46.00
CA VAL A 26 -9.78 -48.62 46.80
C VAL A 26 -10.09 -47.31 47.55
N SER A 27 -10.00 -47.43 48.88
CA SER A 27 -9.68 -46.44 49.92
C SER A 27 -9.63 -44.93 49.60
N LYS A 28 -10.25 -44.15 50.50
CA LYS A 28 -9.87 -42.74 50.73
C LYS A 28 -8.51 -42.69 51.45
N GLN A 29 -7.50 -42.08 50.84
CA GLN A 29 -6.40 -41.46 51.59
C GLN A 29 -6.47 -39.94 51.41
N LYS A 30 -6.44 -39.22 52.54
CA LYS A 30 -5.98 -37.83 52.55
C LYS A 30 -4.49 -37.87 52.25
N MET A 31 -4.07 -37.41 51.09
CA MET A 31 -2.68 -36.98 50.90
C MET A 31 -2.60 -35.50 51.28
N ASN A 32 -1.47 -35.08 51.88
CA ASN A 32 -1.12 -33.67 51.90
C ASN A 32 -0.91 -33.25 50.44
N GLU A 33 -1.78 -32.39 49.93
CA GLU A 33 -1.55 -31.71 48.67
C GLU A 33 -0.54 -30.59 48.92
N ASP A 34 0.54 -30.62 48.16
CA ASP A 34 1.63 -29.67 48.22
C ASP A 34 1.24 -28.41 47.42
N PRO A 35 1.22 -27.20 48.02
CA PRO A 35 0.81 -25.97 47.32
C PRO A 35 1.57 -25.75 46.02
N SER A 36 2.87 -26.06 45.97
CA SER A 36 3.68 -25.90 44.75
C SER A 36 3.18 -26.77 43.59
N LYS A 37 2.69 -27.99 43.88
CA LYS A 37 2.11 -28.88 42.86
C LYS A 37 0.73 -28.44 42.40
N LEU A 38 -0.03 -27.81 43.29
CA LEU A 38 -1.31 -27.20 42.93
C LEU A 38 -1.10 -25.96 42.04
N LEU A 39 -0.06 -25.17 42.29
CA LEU A 39 0.34 -24.06 41.41
C LEU A 39 0.80 -24.57 40.04
N GLU A 40 1.73 -25.53 39.98
CA GLU A 40 2.18 -26.15 38.72
C GLU A 40 1.01 -26.73 37.90
N GLN A 41 0.05 -27.38 38.58
CA GLN A 41 -1.18 -27.86 37.96
C GLN A 41 -2.07 -26.72 37.45
N ALA A 42 -2.21 -25.63 38.20
CA ALA A 42 -2.99 -24.47 37.80
C ALA A 42 -2.36 -23.74 36.59
N THR A 43 -1.05 -23.52 36.60
CA THR A 43 -0.30 -22.95 35.46
C THR A 43 -0.46 -23.83 34.21
N THR A 44 -0.37 -25.16 34.35
CA THR A 44 -0.59 -26.09 33.23
C THR A 44 -2.02 -26.02 32.69
N LEU A 45 -3.02 -25.87 33.56
CA LEU A 45 -4.42 -25.71 33.15
C LEU A 45 -4.69 -24.37 32.48
N LEU A 46 -4.04 -23.29 32.94
CA LEU A 46 -4.09 -21.96 32.33
C LEU A 46 -3.47 -21.98 30.92
N GLN A 47 -2.22 -22.47 30.80
CA GLN A 47 -1.51 -22.62 29.52
C GLN A 47 -2.21 -23.54 28.52
N THR A 48 -3.03 -24.49 28.99
CA THR A 48 -3.85 -25.36 28.11
C THR A 48 -5.26 -24.82 27.84
N GLY A 49 -5.53 -23.56 28.17
CA GLY A 49 -6.78 -22.86 27.85
C GLY A 49 -7.98 -23.35 28.67
N GLN A 50 -7.79 -23.68 29.95
CA GLN A 50 -8.84 -24.16 30.86
C GLN A 50 -8.92 -23.31 32.16
N PRO A 51 -9.11 -21.97 32.08
CA PRO A 51 -9.11 -21.10 33.25
C PRO A 51 -10.21 -21.44 34.27
N ASP A 52 -11.40 -21.87 33.82
CA ASP A 52 -12.50 -22.35 34.68
C ASP A 52 -12.09 -23.53 35.59
N VAL A 53 -11.17 -24.37 35.12
CA VAL A 53 -10.67 -25.56 35.83
C VAL A 53 -9.41 -25.21 36.63
N ALA A 54 -8.61 -24.26 36.15
CA ALA A 54 -7.44 -23.73 36.85
C ALA A 54 -7.84 -22.96 38.13
N LEU A 55 -8.87 -22.11 38.08
CA LEU A 55 -9.28 -21.24 39.18
C LEU A 55 -9.49 -21.97 40.53
N PRO A 56 -10.30 -23.05 40.64
CA PRO A 56 -10.47 -23.75 41.91
C PRO A 56 -9.22 -24.50 42.40
N VAL A 57 -8.24 -24.75 41.52
CA VAL A 57 -6.94 -25.33 41.88
C VAL A 57 -6.01 -24.23 42.40
N ALA A 58 -5.91 -23.10 41.70
CA ALA A 58 -5.11 -21.93 42.08
C ALA A 58 -5.60 -21.31 43.40
N GLN A 59 -6.91 -21.10 43.56
CA GLN A 59 -7.49 -20.59 44.79
C GLN A 59 -7.21 -21.52 45.98
N ARG A 60 -7.23 -22.85 45.76
CA ARG A 60 -6.91 -23.83 46.79
C ARG A 60 -5.42 -23.89 47.12
N ALA A 61 -4.54 -23.58 46.16
CA ALA A 61 -3.13 -23.36 46.44
C ALA A 61 -2.94 -22.11 47.31
N LEU A 62 -3.55 -20.99 46.93
CA LEU A 62 -3.53 -19.73 47.68
C LEU A 62 -4.05 -19.90 49.13
N ASP A 63 -5.15 -20.62 49.32
CA ASP A 63 -5.73 -20.94 50.64
C ASP A 63 -4.81 -21.83 51.52
N LEU A 64 -3.88 -22.58 50.90
CA LEU A 64 -2.92 -23.46 51.59
C LEU A 64 -1.54 -22.81 51.78
N THR A 65 -1.22 -21.73 51.06
CA THR A 65 0.04 -20.99 51.25
C THR A 65 0.04 -20.19 52.55
N PRO A 66 1.15 -20.18 53.32
CA PRO A 66 1.29 -19.31 54.49
C PRO A 66 1.23 -17.83 54.11
N ALA A 67 0.58 -17.02 54.94
CA ALA A 67 0.57 -15.57 54.77
C ALA A 67 1.99 -14.98 54.83
N ASN A 68 2.28 -14.02 53.96
CA ASN A 68 3.57 -13.36 53.76
C ASN A 68 4.70 -14.35 53.38
N SER A 69 4.39 -15.39 52.61
CA SER A 69 5.39 -16.29 52.01
C SER A 69 5.54 -16.01 50.50
N PRO A 70 6.71 -16.25 49.88
CA PRO A 70 6.86 -16.07 48.43
C PRO A 70 5.92 -16.97 47.61
N ALA A 71 5.63 -18.18 48.11
CA ALA A 71 4.63 -19.07 47.51
C ALA A 71 3.22 -18.46 47.46
N GLN A 72 2.86 -17.58 48.42
CA GLN A 72 1.61 -16.82 48.36
C GLN A 72 1.62 -15.80 47.21
N LEU A 73 2.79 -15.22 46.90
CA LEU A 73 2.96 -14.25 45.83
C LEU A 73 2.80 -14.93 44.46
N SER A 74 3.47 -16.08 44.26
CA SER A 74 3.23 -16.95 43.10
C SER A 74 1.75 -17.34 42.95
N ALA A 75 1.08 -17.64 44.06
CA ALA A 75 -0.34 -18.00 44.07
C ALA A 75 -1.27 -16.81 43.77
N LEU A 76 -0.90 -15.59 44.18
CA LEU A 76 -1.66 -14.37 43.88
C LEU A 76 -1.58 -14.00 42.39
N ASN A 77 -0.39 -14.07 41.78
CA ASN A 77 -0.22 -13.77 40.35
C ASN A 77 -1.01 -14.76 39.48
N ILE A 78 -0.84 -16.08 39.71
CA ILE A 78 -1.57 -17.10 38.94
C ILE A 78 -3.09 -16.96 39.12
N VAL A 79 -3.58 -16.66 40.32
CA VAL A 79 -5.02 -16.38 40.53
C VAL A 79 -5.46 -15.12 39.79
N ALA A 80 -4.65 -14.06 39.78
CA ALA A 80 -4.94 -12.82 39.07
C ALA A 80 -4.98 -13.03 37.55
N GLU A 81 -3.98 -13.69 36.96
CA GLU A 81 -3.93 -14.07 35.55
C GLU A 81 -5.15 -14.90 35.13
N ILE A 82 -5.56 -15.89 35.95
CA ILE A 82 -6.78 -16.66 35.68
C ILE A 82 -8.01 -15.75 35.69
N TYR A 83 -8.09 -14.76 36.58
CA TYR A 83 -9.20 -13.78 36.55
C TYR A 83 -9.14 -12.83 35.34
N VAL A 84 -7.96 -12.49 34.81
CA VAL A 84 -7.82 -11.78 33.53
C VAL A 84 -8.39 -12.62 32.38
N GLU A 85 -8.00 -13.89 32.28
CA GLU A 85 -8.49 -14.83 31.26
C GLU A 85 -10.00 -15.13 31.37
N LEU A 86 -10.56 -15.05 32.58
CA LEU A 86 -12.01 -15.15 32.82
C LEU A 86 -12.77 -13.82 32.56
N GLY A 87 -12.05 -12.71 32.33
CA GLY A 87 -12.63 -11.37 32.11
C GLY A 87 -13.10 -10.63 33.37
N GLU A 88 -12.75 -11.11 34.56
CA GLU A 88 -13.11 -10.53 35.86
C GLU A 88 -12.03 -9.52 36.31
N ILE A 89 -11.87 -8.44 35.53
CA ILE A 89 -10.77 -7.47 35.61
C ILE A 89 -10.64 -6.81 37.00
N ASP A 90 -11.75 -6.42 37.62
CA ASP A 90 -11.78 -5.84 38.99
C ASP A 90 -11.15 -6.77 40.04
N VAL A 91 -11.37 -8.08 39.86
CA VAL A 91 -10.89 -9.11 40.79
C VAL A 91 -9.41 -9.39 40.53
N ALA A 92 -9.01 -9.49 39.26
CA ALA A 92 -7.61 -9.58 38.86
C ALA A 92 -6.78 -8.41 39.42
N ARG A 93 -7.25 -7.16 39.25
CA ARG A 93 -6.57 -5.97 39.78
C ARG A 93 -6.41 -6.01 41.30
N GLN A 94 -7.43 -6.47 42.05
CA GLN A 94 -7.32 -6.66 43.50
C GLN A 94 -6.26 -7.69 43.91
N HIS A 95 -6.10 -8.76 43.13
CA HIS A 95 -5.07 -9.77 43.39
C HIS A 95 -3.66 -9.27 43.04
N PHE A 96 -3.47 -8.56 41.92
CA PHE A 96 -2.18 -7.92 41.60
C PHE A 96 -1.79 -6.82 42.59
N MET A 97 -2.75 -5.99 43.05
CA MET A 97 -2.47 -5.01 44.11
C MET A 97 -1.99 -5.68 45.42
N ARG A 98 -2.56 -6.84 45.78
CA ARG A 98 -2.07 -7.64 46.93
C ARG A 98 -0.72 -8.32 46.69
N ALA A 99 -0.33 -8.56 45.44
CA ALA A 99 1.01 -9.00 45.10
C ALA A 99 2.02 -7.84 45.23
N VAL A 100 1.63 -6.61 44.86
CA VAL A 100 2.43 -5.39 45.11
C VAL A 100 2.59 -5.09 46.59
N GLU A 101 1.56 -5.29 47.43
CA GLU A 101 1.68 -5.18 48.90
C GLU A 101 2.74 -6.13 49.49
N LEU A 102 3.06 -7.24 48.82
CA LEU A 102 4.05 -8.23 49.27
C LEU A 102 5.45 -8.05 48.65
N ASP A 103 5.54 -7.41 47.47
CA ASP A 103 6.79 -7.14 46.77
C ASP A 103 6.75 -5.75 46.09
N PRO A 104 6.81 -4.65 46.88
CA PRO A 104 6.53 -3.30 46.36
C PRO A 104 7.52 -2.81 45.31
N THR A 105 8.73 -3.38 45.24
CA THR A 105 9.82 -2.93 44.35
C THR A 105 10.24 -3.99 43.32
N GLY A 106 9.55 -5.13 43.23
CA GLY A 106 9.93 -6.21 42.31
C GLY A 106 11.22 -6.95 42.68
N ALA A 107 11.76 -6.75 43.88
CA ALA A 107 13.06 -7.27 44.30
C ALA A 107 13.05 -8.77 44.66
N ILE A 108 11.87 -9.38 44.85
CA ILE A 108 11.75 -10.82 45.02
C ILE A 108 11.95 -11.50 43.64
N PRO A 109 12.78 -12.56 43.51
CA PRO A 109 13.00 -13.23 42.22
C PRO A 109 11.72 -13.81 41.61
N GLU A 110 11.60 -13.77 40.28
CA GLU A 110 10.48 -14.36 39.52
C GLU A 110 10.28 -15.85 39.81
N SER A 111 11.36 -16.59 40.10
CA SER A 111 11.32 -18.00 40.53
C SER A 111 10.57 -18.24 41.85
N GLN A 112 10.28 -17.17 42.59
CA GLN A 112 9.48 -17.18 43.82
C GLN A 112 8.16 -16.40 43.65
N GLY A 113 7.76 -16.11 42.41
CA GLY A 113 6.58 -15.35 42.02
C GLY A 113 6.73 -13.83 42.08
N GLY A 114 7.89 -13.30 42.48
CA GLY A 114 8.14 -11.85 42.52
C GLY A 114 8.43 -11.27 41.14
N GLY A 115 9.08 -10.10 41.11
CA GLY A 115 9.54 -9.47 39.88
C GLY A 115 8.55 -8.47 39.28
N ALA A 116 8.84 -8.05 38.06
CA ALA A 116 8.21 -6.88 37.43
C ALA A 116 6.80 -7.14 36.87
N GLU A 117 6.48 -8.39 36.53
CA GLU A 117 5.27 -8.80 35.79
C GLU A 117 3.95 -8.27 36.38
N LYS A 118 3.83 -8.22 37.71
CA LYS A 118 2.65 -7.67 38.40
C LYS A 118 2.43 -6.17 38.14
N PHE A 119 3.49 -5.38 37.95
CA PHE A 119 3.40 -3.95 37.64
C PHE A 119 2.96 -3.77 36.19
N LEU A 120 3.51 -4.54 35.25
CA LEU A 120 3.06 -4.59 33.86
C LEU A 120 1.56 -4.92 33.76
N TRP A 121 1.07 -5.90 34.53
CA TRP A 121 -0.37 -6.20 34.58
C TRP A 121 -1.17 -5.02 35.15
N LEU A 122 -0.73 -4.37 36.23
CA LEU A 122 -1.43 -3.18 36.76
C LEU A 122 -1.44 -2.00 35.79
N ALA A 123 -0.37 -1.80 35.03
CA ALA A 123 -0.28 -0.78 33.98
C ALA A 123 -1.30 -1.03 32.86
N GLN A 124 -1.50 -2.29 32.45
CA GLN A 124 -2.47 -2.71 31.43
C GLN A 124 -3.92 -2.72 31.94
N LEU A 125 -4.13 -3.02 33.23
CA LEU A 125 -5.45 -3.07 33.88
C LEU A 125 -5.85 -1.71 34.50
N SER A 126 -5.17 -0.63 34.15
CA SER A 126 -5.46 0.73 34.60
C SER A 126 -6.65 1.35 33.86
N GLU A 127 -7.83 1.33 34.47
CA GLU A 127 -9.05 1.98 33.93
C GLU A 127 -8.95 3.51 33.82
N LEU A 128 -8.05 4.15 34.56
CA LEU A 128 -7.90 5.61 34.57
C LEU A 128 -7.00 6.10 33.41
N GLY A 129 -6.15 5.24 32.87
CA GLY A 129 -5.17 5.57 31.85
C GLY A 129 -4.18 6.66 32.27
N GLY A 130 -3.35 7.11 31.32
CA GLY A 130 -2.39 8.18 31.55
C GLY A 130 -1.48 7.92 32.75
N LYS A 131 -1.49 8.82 33.75
CA LYS A 131 -0.51 8.83 34.85
C LYS A 131 -0.48 7.56 35.72
N ASP A 132 -1.63 6.92 35.97
CA ASP A 132 -1.67 5.65 36.76
C ASP A 132 -0.95 4.54 35.98
N SER A 133 -1.23 4.40 34.67
CA SER A 133 -0.56 3.42 33.81
C SER A 133 0.94 3.72 33.66
N VAL A 134 1.34 4.99 33.47
CA VAL A 134 2.76 5.39 33.37
C VAL A 134 3.54 5.06 34.64
N GLN A 135 2.98 5.33 35.82
CA GLN A 135 3.64 5.00 37.09
C GLN A 135 3.94 3.49 37.21
N TRP A 136 2.97 2.62 36.86
CA TRP A 136 3.20 1.17 36.89
C TRP A 136 4.18 0.68 35.82
N TRP A 137 4.32 1.39 34.70
CA TRP A 137 5.37 1.12 33.70
C TRP A 137 6.77 1.52 34.18
N GLU A 138 6.89 2.62 34.93
CA GLU A 138 8.17 3.05 35.53
C GLU A 138 8.66 2.02 36.56
N GLU A 139 7.76 1.53 37.43
CA GLU A 139 8.04 0.47 38.41
C GLU A 139 8.39 -0.90 37.77
N ASP A 140 7.76 -1.28 36.64
CA ASP A 140 8.17 -2.47 35.85
C ASP A 140 9.59 -2.30 35.28
N ALA A 141 9.88 -1.15 34.69
CA ALA A 141 11.17 -0.86 34.08
C ALA A 141 12.31 -0.86 35.11
N GLU A 142 12.12 -0.22 36.26
CA GLU A 142 13.13 -0.18 37.33
C GLU A 142 13.43 -1.60 37.87
N ALA A 143 12.38 -2.39 38.17
CA ALA A 143 12.54 -3.76 38.66
C ALA A 143 13.28 -4.66 37.65
N ARG A 144 13.03 -4.50 36.34
CA ARG A 144 13.77 -5.23 35.29
C ARG A 144 15.23 -4.81 35.20
N CYS A 145 15.53 -3.51 35.28
CA CYS A 145 16.90 -3.00 35.26
C CYS A 145 17.72 -3.54 36.43
N GLU A 146 17.18 -3.53 37.65
CA GLU A 146 17.84 -4.10 38.84
C GLU A 146 18.06 -5.62 38.73
N SER A 147 17.09 -6.36 38.18
CA SER A 147 17.21 -7.80 37.97
C SER A 147 18.33 -8.14 36.98
N LEU A 148 18.31 -7.49 35.80
CA LEU A 148 19.27 -7.74 34.73
C LEU A 148 20.70 -7.32 35.11
N ILE A 149 20.88 -6.20 35.80
CA ILE A 149 22.22 -5.79 36.24
C ILE A 149 22.76 -6.70 37.36
N THR A 150 21.88 -7.20 38.23
CA THR A 150 22.25 -8.19 39.25
C THR A 150 22.69 -9.51 38.60
N GLU A 151 22.00 -9.98 37.57
CA GLU A 151 22.42 -11.16 36.80
C GLU A 151 23.75 -10.93 36.08
N ALA A 152 23.93 -9.78 35.42
CA ALA A 152 25.20 -9.42 34.77
C ALA A 152 26.39 -9.41 35.75
N LEU A 153 26.20 -8.86 36.96
CA LEU A 153 27.21 -8.87 38.02
C LEU A 153 27.50 -10.28 38.58
N LEU A 154 26.51 -11.17 38.61
CA LEU A 154 26.70 -12.58 38.99
C LEU A 154 27.51 -13.36 37.94
N VAL A 155 27.31 -13.04 36.65
CA VAL A 155 28.05 -13.66 35.54
C VAL A 155 29.48 -13.11 35.44
N ASN A 156 29.66 -11.78 35.49
CA ASN A 156 30.98 -11.16 35.46
C ASN A 156 31.04 -9.85 36.28
N SER A 157 31.38 -9.99 37.57
CA SER A 157 31.54 -8.88 38.53
C SER A 157 32.80 -8.02 38.36
N HIS A 158 33.65 -8.34 37.38
CA HIS A 158 34.94 -7.70 37.12
C HIS A 158 35.09 -7.28 35.64
N ALA A 159 33.98 -7.15 34.90
CA ALA A 159 33.96 -6.51 33.59
C ALA A 159 33.76 -4.99 33.74
N PRO A 160 34.64 -4.14 33.17
CA PRO A 160 34.47 -2.69 33.20
C PRO A 160 33.12 -2.22 32.65
N GLU A 161 32.62 -2.86 31.59
CA GLU A 161 31.37 -2.52 30.88
C GLU A 161 30.13 -2.80 31.74
N VAL A 162 30.16 -3.88 32.53
CA VAL A 162 29.09 -4.23 33.47
C VAL A 162 29.04 -3.21 34.61
N LEU A 163 30.20 -2.74 35.08
CA LEU A 163 30.29 -1.71 36.12
C LEU A 163 29.87 -0.32 35.60
N GLN A 164 30.18 0.02 34.35
CA GLN A 164 29.71 1.24 33.69
C GLN A 164 28.19 1.22 33.44
N THR A 165 27.66 0.06 33.03
CA THR A 165 26.20 -0.13 32.88
C THR A 165 25.50 0.02 34.22
N LEU A 166 26.06 -0.55 35.30
CA LEU A 166 25.57 -0.36 36.67
C LEU A 166 25.58 1.12 37.05
N ALA A 167 26.66 1.85 36.77
CA ALA A 167 26.73 3.28 37.05
C ALA A 167 25.65 4.09 36.32
N SER A 168 25.45 3.85 35.01
CA SER A 168 24.39 4.49 34.23
C SER A 168 22.99 4.25 34.83
N ILE A 169 22.68 3.01 35.25
CA ILE A 169 21.43 2.71 35.95
C ILE A 169 21.33 3.50 37.26
N ARG A 170 22.39 3.53 38.08
CA ARG A 170 22.42 4.26 39.36
C ARG A 170 22.28 5.78 39.18
N ILE A 171 22.81 6.36 38.10
CA ILE A 171 22.58 7.78 37.73
C ILE A 171 21.09 8.03 37.47
N SER A 172 20.43 7.18 36.68
CA SER A 172 19.00 7.34 36.38
C SER A 172 18.10 7.23 37.64
N GLN A 173 18.52 6.43 38.63
CA GLN A 173 17.90 6.32 39.95
C GLN A 173 18.29 7.46 40.93
N LEU A 174 19.04 8.47 40.49
CA LEU A 174 19.59 9.56 41.32
C LEU A 174 20.54 9.10 42.45
N ARG A 175 21.08 7.87 42.34
CA ARG A 175 22.02 7.24 43.30
C ARG A 175 23.47 7.51 42.89
N THR A 176 23.85 8.79 42.84
CA THR A 176 25.16 9.23 42.31
C THR A 176 26.36 8.68 43.08
N ASP A 177 26.24 8.46 44.39
CA ASP A 177 27.33 7.83 45.19
C ASP A 177 27.59 6.37 44.80
N ASP A 178 26.54 5.60 44.55
CA ASP A 178 26.65 4.20 44.09
C ASP A 178 27.19 4.15 42.65
N ALA A 179 26.83 5.13 41.82
CA ALA A 179 27.38 5.28 40.47
C ALA A 179 28.88 5.58 40.51
N ARG A 180 29.33 6.55 41.31
CA ARG A 180 30.76 6.85 41.53
C ARG A 180 31.53 5.61 41.96
N ALA A 181 31.04 4.88 42.98
CA ALA A 181 31.70 3.66 43.45
C ALA A 181 31.82 2.57 42.36
N ALA A 182 30.83 2.44 41.47
CA ALA A 182 30.89 1.53 40.33
C ALA A 182 31.90 1.98 39.26
N LEU A 183 31.98 3.28 38.97
CA LEU A 183 32.94 3.85 38.00
C LEU A 183 34.38 3.79 38.51
N THR A 184 34.65 4.12 39.77
CA THR A 184 35.98 3.95 40.39
C THR A 184 36.44 2.49 40.26
N LYS A 185 35.57 1.53 40.60
CA LYS A 185 35.88 0.10 40.45
C LYS A 185 36.07 -0.30 38.97
N SER A 186 35.39 0.34 38.02
CA SER A 186 35.61 0.13 36.59
C SER A 186 37.00 0.59 36.15
N LEU A 187 37.45 1.76 36.61
CA LEU A 187 38.76 2.34 36.30
C LEU A 187 39.92 1.52 36.89
N GLU A 188 39.81 1.12 38.17
CA GLU A 188 40.83 0.33 38.88
C GLU A 188 41.20 -1.00 38.19
N LEU A 189 40.34 -1.53 37.31
CA LEU A 189 40.59 -2.78 36.59
C LEU A 189 41.59 -2.64 35.43
N TRP A 190 41.74 -1.45 34.84
CA TRP A 190 42.49 -1.28 33.60
C TRP A 190 43.29 0.03 33.45
N LYS A 191 43.15 0.99 34.38
CA LYS A 191 43.85 2.29 34.29
C LYS A 191 45.39 2.15 34.25
N ASP A 192 45.95 1.15 34.93
CA ASP A 192 47.39 0.90 34.98
C ASP A 192 47.89 -0.09 33.90
N LEU A 193 47.02 -0.48 32.95
CA LEU A 193 47.31 -1.49 31.92
C LEU A 193 47.64 -0.88 30.55
N PRO A 194 48.54 -1.50 29.76
CA PRO A 194 48.91 -1.01 28.43
C PRO A 194 47.71 -1.10 27.46
N PRO A 195 47.62 -0.22 26.43
CA PRO A 195 46.48 -0.19 25.51
C PRO A 195 46.17 -1.51 24.76
N GLU A 196 47.18 -2.37 24.61
CA GLU A 196 47.05 -3.69 23.95
C GLU A 196 46.43 -4.79 24.84
N ASP A 197 46.22 -4.54 26.14
CA ASP A 197 45.68 -5.55 27.06
C ASP A 197 44.16 -5.77 26.83
N PRO A 198 43.69 -7.01 26.65
CA PRO A 198 42.28 -7.32 26.36
C PRO A 198 41.29 -6.99 27.50
N THR A 199 41.77 -6.53 28.66
CA THR A 199 40.93 -6.02 29.75
C THR A 199 40.72 -4.50 29.70
N VAL A 200 41.44 -3.77 28.84
CA VAL A 200 41.17 -2.36 28.52
C VAL A 200 39.92 -2.29 27.64
N PRO A 201 38.89 -1.48 28.00
CA PRO A 201 37.68 -1.37 27.18
C PRO A 201 37.94 -0.74 25.81
N ASP A 202 37.10 -1.04 24.81
CA ASP A 202 37.24 -0.45 23.49
C ASP A 202 37.05 1.10 23.51
N PHE A 203 37.56 1.77 22.48
CA PHE A 203 37.60 3.23 22.38
C PHE A 203 36.22 3.88 22.63
N ALA A 204 35.16 3.33 22.02
CA ALA A 204 33.79 3.81 22.15
C ALA A 204 33.24 3.62 23.57
N THR A 205 33.62 2.53 24.24
CA THR A 205 33.27 2.29 25.65
C THR A 205 33.98 3.29 26.57
N ARG A 206 35.26 3.62 26.32
CA ARG A 206 36.01 4.64 27.08
C ARG A 206 35.47 6.07 26.86
N ILE A 207 35.01 6.42 25.66
CA ILE A 207 34.28 7.68 25.39
C ILE A 207 32.97 7.73 26.22
N SER A 208 32.23 6.62 26.25
CA SER A 208 30.99 6.51 27.05
C SER A 208 31.26 6.62 28.55
N LEU A 209 32.36 6.03 29.03
CA LEU A 209 32.83 6.17 30.41
C LEU A 209 33.17 7.62 30.76
N ALA A 210 33.89 8.35 29.90
CA ALA A 210 34.25 9.74 30.16
C ALA A 210 32.99 10.61 30.36
N ARG A 211 31.96 10.41 29.52
CA ARG A 211 30.64 11.06 29.68
C ARG A 211 29.99 10.73 31.04
N LEU A 212 30.01 9.47 31.45
CA LEU A 212 29.46 9.03 32.75
C LEU A 212 30.24 9.61 33.95
N LEU A 213 31.57 9.71 33.85
CA LEU A 213 32.43 10.31 34.88
C LEU A 213 32.14 11.81 35.05
N MET A 214 32.02 12.56 33.93
CA MET A 214 31.61 13.97 33.97
C MET A 214 30.21 14.13 34.59
N GLU A 215 29.26 13.26 34.26
CA GLU A 215 27.89 13.32 34.81
C GLU A 215 27.82 13.08 36.33
N VAL A 216 28.71 12.27 36.90
CA VAL A 216 28.81 12.04 38.36
C VAL A 216 29.80 12.95 39.08
N THR A 217 30.28 14.00 38.42
CA THR A 217 31.28 14.97 38.91
C THR A 217 32.60 14.31 39.32
N MET A 218 33.17 13.48 38.44
CA MET A 218 34.51 12.90 38.52
C MET A 218 35.35 13.38 37.32
N GLU A 219 35.49 14.70 37.18
CA GLU A 219 36.13 15.30 36.00
C GLU A 219 37.64 15.04 35.90
N LEU A 220 38.36 14.85 37.03
CA LEU A 220 39.78 14.52 36.98
C LEU A 220 40.02 13.13 36.38
N GLU A 221 39.23 12.15 36.79
CA GLU A 221 39.26 10.79 36.23
C GLU A 221 38.72 10.74 34.79
N ALA A 222 37.77 11.62 34.43
CA ALA A 222 37.33 11.75 33.04
C ALA A 222 38.45 12.27 32.13
N LEU A 223 39.22 13.26 32.59
CA LEU A 223 40.33 13.84 31.86
C LEU A 223 41.45 12.80 31.60
N GLU A 224 41.84 12.02 32.62
CA GLU A 224 42.83 10.92 32.48
C GLU A 224 42.43 9.90 31.39
N VAL A 225 41.13 9.59 31.29
CA VAL A 225 40.60 8.70 30.24
C VAL A 225 40.65 9.37 28.86
N LEU A 226 40.36 10.67 28.77
CA LEU A 226 40.32 11.43 27.52
C LEU A 226 41.72 11.71 26.95
N GLU A 227 42.70 12.00 27.80
CA GLU A 227 44.12 12.10 27.41
C GLU A 227 44.63 10.78 26.82
N ARG A 228 44.32 9.64 27.46
CA ARG A 228 44.63 8.31 26.93
C ARG A 228 43.92 7.99 25.60
N LEU A 229 42.74 8.55 25.36
CA LEU A 229 42.01 8.38 24.10
C LEU A 229 42.66 9.19 22.97
N ILE A 230 43.09 10.42 23.22
CA ILE A 230 43.77 11.26 22.22
C ILE A 230 45.16 10.71 21.86
N LEU A 231 45.87 10.10 22.81
CA LEU A 231 47.11 9.38 22.53
C LEU A 231 46.92 8.11 21.66
N GLU A 232 45.68 7.62 21.53
CA GLU A 232 45.33 6.44 20.72
C GLU A 232 44.73 6.84 19.35
N ASP A 233 43.91 7.89 19.31
CA ASP A 233 43.33 8.48 18.10
C ASP A 233 43.21 10.00 18.26
N ASP A 234 44.19 10.73 17.73
CA ASP A 234 44.26 12.19 17.74
C ASP A 234 43.27 12.85 16.76
N GLN A 235 42.54 12.07 15.94
CA GLN A 235 41.55 12.57 14.99
C GLN A 235 40.11 12.53 15.56
N SER A 236 39.94 12.05 16.79
CA SER A 236 38.65 11.95 17.46
C SER A 236 38.12 13.29 17.95
N VAL A 237 37.29 13.95 17.12
CA VAL A 237 36.55 15.18 17.47
C VAL A 237 35.81 15.06 18.80
N GLU A 238 35.21 13.90 19.09
CA GLU A 238 34.48 13.69 20.34
C GLU A 238 35.41 13.65 21.57
N ALA A 239 36.62 13.08 21.45
CA ALA A 239 37.58 13.05 22.55
C ALA A 239 38.12 14.46 22.86
N TRP A 240 38.51 15.22 21.83
CA TRP A 240 38.96 16.61 21.96
C TRP A 240 37.87 17.51 22.55
N TYR A 241 36.64 17.40 22.06
CA TYR A 241 35.49 18.13 22.60
C TYR A 241 35.22 17.81 24.07
N LEU A 242 35.13 16.52 24.42
CA LEU A 242 34.84 16.10 25.80
C LEU A 242 35.94 16.54 26.76
N GLY A 243 37.22 16.47 26.35
CA GLY A 243 38.33 16.90 27.18
C GLY A 243 38.40 18.41 27.37
N GLY A 244 38.18 19.18 26.30
CA GLY A 244 38.05 20.64 26.40
C GLY A 244 36.90 21.04 27.33
N TRP A 245 35.72 20.44 27.17
CA TRP A 245 34.58 20.68 28.06
C TRP A 245 34.86 20.22 29.52
N CYS A 246 35.60 19.13 29.71
CA CYS A 246 36.01 18.66 31.03
C CYS A 246 36.97 19.65 31.73
N LEU A 247 37.96 20.17 31.01
CA LEU A 247 38.87 21.22 31.47
C LEU A 247 38.11 22.51 31.83
N TYR A 248 37.12 22.91 31.03
CA TYR A 248 36.23 24.03 31.32
C TYR A 248 35.47 23.84 32.66
N LEU A 249 34.89 22.65 32.89
CA LEU A 249 34.18 22.33 34.13
C LEU A 249 35.11 22.32 35.36
N LEU A 250 36.33 21.78 35.23
CA LEU A 250 37.35 21.83 36.29
C LEU A 250 37.75 23.28 36.63
N ALA A 251 37.84 24.14 35.63
CA ALA A 251 38.11 25.56 35.80
C ALA A 251 36.96 26.31 36.51
N GLU A 252 35.69 26.03 36.17
CA GLU A 252 34.53 26.60 36.87
C GLU A 252 34.49 26.19 38.35
N LYS A 253 34.81 24.92 38.66
CA LYS A 253 34.85 24.40 40.04
C LYS A 253 36.04 24.86 40.86
N LYS A 254 37.10 25.38 40.22
CA LYS A 254 38.43 25.65 40.82
C LYS A 254 39.14 24.38 41.32
N GLU A 255 38.83 23.25 40.69
CA GLU A 255 39.38 21.92 40.99
C GLU A 255 40.39 21.47 39.92
N ALA A 256 40.97 22.46 39.21
CA ALA A 256 42.01 22.29 38.21
C ALA A 256 43.14 21.33 38.67
N PRO A 257 43.71 20.52 37.75
CA PRO A 257 44.83 19.62 38.05
C PRO A 257 45.99 20.33 38.74
N LYS A 258 46.77 19.58 39.51
CA LYS A 258 48.02 20.07 40.08
C LYS A 258 49.15 19.69 39.13
N ASP A 259 49.79 20.68 38.52
CA ASP A 259 51.14 20.48 37.99
C ASP A 259 52.11 20.16 39.11
N GLU A 260 52.82 19.04 39.00
CA GLU A 260 53.84 18.64 39.98
C GLU A 260 55.13 19.48 39.87
N GLU A 261 55.32 20.21 38.77
CA GLU A 261 56.51 21.06 38.54
C GLU A 261 56.36 22.50 39.07
N LEU A 262 55.14 22.95 39.38
CA LEU A 262 54.82 24.35 39.76
C LEU A 262 54.20 24.47 41.17
N ASP A 263 55.02 24.15 42.18
CA ASP A 263 54.67 24.03 43.61
C ASP A 263 54.28 25.37 44.32
N SER A 264 53.93 26.43 43.57
CA SER A 264 53.64 27.77 44.12
C SER A 264 52.39 28.49 43.59
N GLU A 265 51.62 27.88 42.68
CA GLU A 265 50.48 28.56 42.05
C GLU A 265 49.25 28.78 42.93
N THR A 266 48.59 29.93 42.74
CA THR A 266 47.31 30.25 43.37
C THR A 266 46.17 29.50 42.68
N PRO A 267 45.01 29.27 43.36
CA PRO A 267 43.85 28.64 42.74
C PRO A 267 43.28 29.41 41.53
N GLU A 268 43.61 30.69 41.40
CA GLU A 268 43.21 31.54 40.27
C GLU A 268 44.13 31.35 39.05
N ALA A 269 45.43 31.12 39.27
CA ALA A 269 46.37 30.78 38.20
C ALA A 269 46.05 29.41 37.57
N ARG A 270 45.82 28.37 38.39
CA ARG A 270 45.43 27.04 37.87
C ARG A 270 44.10 27.06 37.11
N ARG A 271 43.13 27.84 37.59
CA ARG A 271 41.87 28.06 36.85
C ARG A 271 42.14 28.69 35.48
N HIS A 272 43.03 29.68 35.40
CA HIS A 272 43.40 30.33 34.15
C HIS A 272 44.09 29.34 33.19
N ALA A 273 45.05 28.55 33.67
CA ALA A 273 45.72 27.51 32.89
C ALA A 273 44.73 26.48 32.31
N SER A 274 43.79 25.97 33.12
CA SER A 274 42.76 25.03 32.63
C SER A 274 41.81 25.65 31.60
N LEU A 275 41.51 26.95 31.67
CA LEU A 275 40.72 27.62 30.62
C LEU A 275 41.50 27.78 29.30
N VAL A 276 42.82 28.04 29.37
CA VAL A 276 43.68 28.08 28.17
C VAL A 276 43.74 26.71 27.50
N ALA A 277 44.04 25.65 28.26
CA ALA A 277 44.07 24.28 27.75
C ALA A 277 42.69 23.85 27.20
N SER A 278 41.60 24.17 27.90
CA SER A 278 40.22 23.97 27.42
C SER A 278 39.98 24.62 26.04
N ARG A 279 40.43 25.87 25.87
CA ARG A 279 40.29 26.61 24.61
C ARG A 279 41.09 25.97 23.48
N GLU A 280 42.30 25.50 23.74
CA GLU A 280 43.13 24.79 22.75
C GLU A 280 42.49 23.46 22.33
N TRP A 281 42.01 22.65 23.28
CA TRP A 281 41.32 21.39 22.99
C TRP A 281 40.03 21.60 22.21
N LEU A 282 39.23 22.63 22.53
CA LEU A 282 38.02 22.96 21.77
C LEU A 282 38.35 23.56 20.39
N LYS A 283 39.39 24.39 20.25
CA LYS A 283 39.89 24.84 18.94
C LYS A 283 40.32 23.65 18.09
N GLN A 284 41.12 22.72 18.62
CA GLN A 284 41.54 21.51 17.91
C GLN A 284 40.34 20.63 17.55
N SER A 285 39.35 20.50 18.44
CA SER A 285 38.07 19.85 18.15
C SER A 285 37.33 20.50 16.99
N LEU A 286 37.33 21.83 16.87
CA LEU A 286 36.68 22.58 15.79
C LEU A 286 37.46 22.46 14.46
N THR A 287 38.79 22.55 14.49
CA THR A 287 39.66 22.31 13.33
C THR A 287 39.51 20.89 12.79
N LEU A 288 39.43 19.89 13.68
CA LEU A 288 39.10 18.52 13.32
C LEU A 288 37.65 18.41 12.81
N TYR A 289 36.68 19.05 13.47
CA TYR A 289 35.28 19.06 13.04
C TYR A 289 35.16 19.51 11.57
N GLU A 290 35.89 20.55 11.16
CA GLU A 290 35.86 21.07 9.80
C GLU A 290 36.68 20.22 8.83
N SER A 291 37.91 19.83 9.18
CA SER A 291 38.80 19.04 8.31
C SER A 291 38.31 17.60 8.07
N ILE A 292 37.78 16.92 9.10
CA ILE A 292 37.15 15.60 8.97
C ILE A 292 35.63 15.68 8.70
N GLN A 293 35.06 16.89 8.56
CA GLN A 293 33.64 17.17 8.34
C GLN A 293 32.74 16.29 9.22
N TYR A 294 32.83 16.52 10.53
CA TYR A 294 32.09 15.81 11.56
C TYR A 294 30.60 16.20 11.54
N GLU A 295 29.71 15.31 12.00
CA GLU A 295 28.27 15.43 11.74
C GLU A 295 27.44 16.01 12.91
N ASP A 296 28.01 16.19 14.11
CA ASP A 296 27.28 16.68 15.29
C ASP A 296 27.29 18.22 15.41
N VAL A 297 26.32 18.85 14.75
CA VAL A 297 26.15 20.31 14.76
C VAL A 297 25.96 20.86 16.18
N ARG A 298 25.36 20.12 17.12
CA ARG A 298 25.16 20.60 18.50
C ARG A 298 26.46 20.62 19.28
N LEU A 299 27.31 19.62 19.05
CA LEU A 299 28.67 19.61 19.57
C LEU A 299 29.44 20.82 19.04
N LYS A 300 29.33 21.14 17.73
CA LYS A 300 29.96 22.35 17.18
C LYS A 300 29.43 23.62 17.83
N GLU A 301 28.11 23.84 17.83
CA GLU A 301 27.50 25.03 18.42
C GLU A 301 27.90 25.22 19.88
N HIS A 302 27.96 24.15 20.68
CA HIS A 302 28.38 24.24 22.08
C HIS A 302 29.89 24.47 22.23
N ALA A 303 30.73 23.87 21.39
CA ALA A 303 32.17 24.14 21.36
C ALA A 303 32.45 25.61 20.97
N ASP A 304 31.77 26.12 19.95
CA ASP A 304 31.81 27.54 19.54
C ASP A 304 31.33 28.45 20.68
N GLU A 305 30.21 28.14 21.36
CA GLU A 305 29.70 28.91 22.52
C GLU A 305 30.68 28.91 23.71
N LEU A 306 31.34 27.79 24.01
CA LEU A 306 32.38 27.69 25.05
C LEU A 306 33.65 28.46 24.66
N VAL A 307 34.12 28.34 23.43
CA VAL A 307 35.29 29.09 22.92
C VAL A 307 35.00 30.59 22.90
N GLU A 308 33.83 31.02 22.46
CA GLU A 308 33.38 32.43 22.57
C GLU A 308 33.36 32.92 24.02
N THR A 309 32.93 32.07 24.96
CA THR A 309 32.86 32.42 26.39
C THR A 309 34.26 32.57 26.98
N MET A 310 35.18 31.66 26.64
CA MET A 310 36.58 31.76 27.04
C MET A 310 37.30 32.93 26.37
N ASN A 311 37.03 33.23 25.09
CA ASN A 311 37.59 34.41 24.41
C ASN A 311 37.14 35.73 25.07
N LYS A 312 35.93 35.78 25.67
CA LYS A 312 35.45 36.94 26.44
C LYS A 312 36.12 37.08 27.82
N GLU A 313 36.70 36.00 28.36
CA GLU A 313 37.36 36.00 29.68
C GLU A 313 38.90 36.07 29.59
N LEU A 314 39.50 35.35 28.65
CA LEU A 314 40.95 35.27 28.39
C LEU A 314 41.43 36.30 27.35
N GLY A 315 40.55 36.72 26.44
CA GLY A 315 40.90 37.44 25.22
C GLY A 315 40.86 36.55 23.97
N GLU A 316 40.63 37.16 22.80
CA GLU A 316 40.80 36.53 21.50
C GLU A 316 42.30 36.41 21.19
N ASP A 317 42.74 35.23 20.72
CA ASP A 317 44.08 35.10 20.14
C ASP A 317 44.09 35.78 18.77
N MET A 318 45.03 36.70 18.54
CA MET A 318 45.29 37.17 17.18
C MET A 318 46.16 36.14 16.47
N GLU A 319 45.58 35.43 15.51
CA GLU A 319 46.34 34.66 14.52
C GLU A 319 46.86 35.66 13.47
N ASP A 320 48.18 35.72 13.28
CA ASP A 320 48.82 36.67 12.36
C ASP A 320 48.56 36.29 10.89
N ASP A 321 47.84 37.16 10.18
CA ASP A 321 47.78 37.15 8.71
C ASP A 321 49.18 37.37 8.11
N VAL A 322 49.80 36.33 7.54
CA VAL A 322 51.05 36.45 6.78
C VAL A 322 50.89 35.97 5.34
N GLU A 323 50.48 36.89 4.46
CA GLU A 323 50.67 36.73 3.01
C GLU A 323 52.15 36.99 2.63
N GLY A 324 52.90 35.91 2.39
CA GLY A 324 53.98 35.84 1.39
C GLY A 324 55.36 36.46 1.68
N GLU A 325 56.41 35.63 1.68
CA GLU A 325 57.53 35.70 0.70
C GLU A 325 58.43 34.45 0.80
N GLU A 326 59.30 34.22 -0.18
CA GLU A 326 60.11 33.00 -0.32
C GLU A 326 61.25 32.89 0.73
N GLY A 327 61.46 31.69 1.30
CA GLY A 327 62.61 31.41 2.18
C GLY A 327 62.77 29.93 2.52
N ASP A 328 63.76 29.28 1.90
CA ASP A 328 64.23 27.93 2.23
C ASP A 328 65.20 27.97 3.42
N GLU A 329 64.85 27.30 4.53
CA GLU A 329 65.76 26.63 5.49
C GLU A 329 64.89 25.96 6.58
N GLY A 330 65.02 24.64 6.76
CA GLY A 330 64.32 23.91 7.85
C GLY A 330 65.19 23.77 9.10
N TRP A 331 64.61 23.44 10.26
CA TRP A 331 65.25 22.79 11.43
C TRP A 331 64.15 22.28 12.38
N GLU A 332 64.46 21.25 13.18
CA GLU A 332 63.54 20.52 14.05
C GLU A 332 63.44 21.12 15.48
N ASP A 333 62.41 20.67 16.21
CA ASP A 333 62.29 20.54 17.68
C ASP A 333 61.90 21.72 18.64
N GLU A 334 60.91 21.36 19.48
CA GLU A 334 60.69 21.62 20.93
C GLU A 334 60.41 23.03 21.54
N ILE A 335 59.16 23.17 22.04
CA ILE A 335 58.70 23.63 23.39
C ILE A 335 59.39 24.86 24.06
N GLU A 336 58.62 25.93 24.36
CA GLU A 336 58.42 26.52 25.72
C GLU A 336 57.56 27.81 25.72
N MET A 337 57.02 28.17 26.89
CA MET A 337 56.08 29.29 27.14
C MET A 337 56.76 30.62 27.60
N ASP A 338 56.02 31.73 27.41
CA ASP A 338 55.65 32.74 28.45
C ASP A 338 56.20 34.22 28.44
N LEU A 339 55.33 35.13 28.93
CA LEU A 339 55.53 36.48 29.55
C LEU A 339 55.63 37.83 28.77
N VAL A 340 54.45 38.44 28.52
CA VAL A 340 53.90 39.69 29.18
C VAL A 340 54.63 41.08 29.14
N SER A 341 54.03 42.10 28.47
CA SER A 341 53.64 43.45 29.04
C SER A 341 53.35 44.60 28.04
N ALA A 342 52.39 45.49 28.39
CA ALA A 342 51.98 46.75 27.71
C ALA A 342 52.81 48.00 28.20
N PRO A 343 52.49 49.33 28.01
CA PRO A 343 51.19 50.00 27.70
C PRO A 343 51.16 51.34 26.86
N GLY A 344 49.95 51.84 26.55
CA GLY A 344 49.56 53.24 26.91
C GLY A 344 49.08 54.27 25.84
N GLY A 345 47.93 54.92 26.11
CA GLY A 345 47.53 56.28 25.63
C GLY A 345 46.34 56.35 24.64
N GLU A 346 45.10 56.63 25.06
CA GLU A 346 44.46 57.97 25.18
C GLU A 346 44.09 58.67 23.83
N SER A 347 42.93 59.31 23.59
CA SER A 347 41.75 59.64 24.44
C SER A 347 40.51 60.14 23.65
N SER A 348 39.29 59.92 24.18
CA SER A 348 38.06 60.78 24.09
C SER A 348 37.48 61.14 22.68
N SER A 349 36.26 61.62 22.40
CA SER A 349 35.11 62.21 23.11
C SER A 349 33.86 62.19 22.19
N LEU A 350 32.57 62.38 22.56
CA LEU A 350 31.80 62.29 23.82
C LEU A 350 30.28 62.44 23.50
N LYS A 351 29.42 61.53 24.02
CA LYS A 351 27.99 61.71 24.44
C LYS A 351 26.87 61.88 23.38
N ASN A 352 25.74 61.13 23.39
CA ASN A 352 24.66 60.91 24.41
C ASN A 352 23.59 62.05 24.46
N PRO A 353 22.33 61.84 24.94
CA PRO A 353 21.65 60.59 25.36
C PRO A 353 20.10 60.48 25.05
N VAL A 354 19.51 59.27 25.19
CA VAL A 354 18.37 58.90 26.10
C VAL A 354 16.91 59.40 25.84
N VAL A 355 16.00 58.41 25.60
CA VAL A 355 14.78 58.07 26.43
C VAL A 355 13.54 59.00 26.33
N GLU A 356 12.26 58.57 26.43
CA GLU A 356 11.60 57.24 26.56
C GLU A 356 10.06 57.35 26.33
N VAL A 357 9.41 56.22 25.94
CA VAL A 357 8.17 55.63 26.52
C VAL A 357 6.75 56.26 26.32
N GLU A 358 5.86 55.38 25.82
CA GLU A 358 4.38 55.32 25.99
C GLU A 358 3.49 56.45 25.38
N ALA A 359 2.19 56.26 25.08
CA ALA A 359 1.23 55.28 25.62
C ALA A 359 -0.04 55.05 24.74
N VAL A 360 -0.69 53.88 24.95
CA VAL A 360 -2.15 53.55 24.84
C VAL A 360 -2.92 53.74 23.50
N ASP A 361 -3.23 52.59 22.88
CA ASP A 361 -4.58 52.00 22.61
C ASP A 361 -5.85 52.88 22.41
N MET A 362 -6.76 52.46 21.50
CA MET A 362 -8.24 52.40 21.65
C MET A 362 -9.10 52.53 20.34
N THR A 363 -9.98 51.54 20.15
CA THR A 363 -11.40 51.62 19.68
C THR A 363 -11.83 51.74 18.20
N SER A 364 -13.04 51.20 18.02
CA SER A 364 -13.88 50.91 16.84
C SER A 364 -14.87 52.02 16.40
N ALA A 365 -15.32 51.99 15.12
CA ALA A 365 -16.75 52.04 14.66
C ALA A 365 -16.96 52.73 13.27
N GLU A 366 -17.86 52.15 12.42
CA GLU A 366 -19.00 52.72 11.64
C GLU A 366 -18.87 54.09 10.86
N VAL A 367 -19.56 54.47 9.75
CA VAL A 367 -20.72 53.94 8.96
C VAL A 367 -20.93 54.71 7.60
N GLU A 368 -21.70 54.13 6.64
CA GLU A 368 -22.42 54.71 5.45
C GLU A 368 -21.71 55.51 4.30
N GLY A 369 -22.23 55.56 3.05
CA GLY A 369 -23.39 54.86 2.45
C GLY A 369 -23.87 55.39 1.07
N ALA A 370 -24.94 54.74 0.54
CA ALA A 370 -25.89 55.15 -0.54
C ALA A 370 -25.41 55.04 -2.04
N VAL A 371 -26.23 54.72 -3.08
CA VAL A 371 -27.60 54.10 -3.25
C VAL A 371 -27.89 53.80 -4.77
N ALA A 372 -29.02 53.10 -5.10
CA ALA A 372 -29.69 52.99 -6.44
C ALA A 372 -29.04 52.05 -7.51
N THR A 373 -29.69 51.47 -8.55
CA THR A 373 -31.11 51.23 -9.02
C THR A 373 -31.06 50.21 -10.21
N GLU A 374 -32.05 49.40 -10.64
CA GLU A 374 -33.40 48.98 -10.17
C GLU A 374 -33.83 47.63 -10.85
N ASN A 375 -35.13 47.27 -10.85
CA ASN A 375 -35.78 46.05 -11.41
C ASN A 375 -37.17 46.46 -12.02
N PRO A 376 -38.17 45.61 -12.41
CA PRO A 376 -38.26 44.21 -12.89
C PRO A 376 -39.15 44.09 -14.18
N ILE A 377 -39.71 42.90 -14.51
CA ILE A 377 -41.16 42.68 -14.83
C ILE A 377 -41.50 41.16 -14.89
N SER A 378 -42.78 40.82 -14.69
CA SER A 378 -43.30 39.49 -14.35
C SER A 378 -44.44 38.98 -15.26
N ALA A 379 -44.72 37.67 -15.15
CA ALA A 379 -46.04 37.07 -14.86
C ALA A 379 -46.77 36.19 -15.92
N GLN A 380 -47.47 35.18 -15.34
CA GLN A 380 -48.69 34.47 -15.79
C GLN A 380 -48.60 33.32 -16.83
N GLY A 381 -49.41 32.28 -16.58
CA GLY A 381 -49.65 31.12 -17.44
C GLY A 381 -51.09 30.58 -17.28
N ASN A 382 -51.45 29.47 -17.96
CA ASN A 382 -52.69 28.72 -17.70
C ASN A 382 -52.79 27.35 -18.45
N VAL A 383 -52.82 26.25 -17.69
CA VAL A 383 -53.78 25.10 -17.72
C VAL A 383 -54.39 24.59 -19.06
N SER A 384 -53.88 23.43 -19.53
CA SER A 384 -54.59 22.17 -19.96
C SER A 384 -55.64 22.16 -21.12
N PRO A 385 -56.15 20.98 -21.57
CA PRO A 385 -55.47 19.75 -22.05
C PRO A 385 -56.07 19.14 -23.35
N SER A 386 -55.35 18.25 -24.06
CA SER A 386 -55.96 17.23 -24.94
C SER A 386 -54.98 16.12 -25.37
N GLU A 387 -55.36 14.86 -25.18
CA GLU A 387 -54.73 13.67 -25.78
C GLU A 387 -55.19 13.49 -27.23
N GLU A 388 -54.30 13.07 -28.14
CA GLU A 388 -54.64 12.25 -29.31
C GLU A 388 -53.38 11.55 -29.84
N ASP A 389 -53.42 10.21 -29.96
CA ASP A 389 -52.34 9.40 -30.54
C ASP A 389 -52.07 9.77 -32.00
N SER A 390 -50.81 10.06 -32.35
CA SER A 390 -50.35 9.96 -33.74
C SER A 390 -48.91 9.46 -33.83
N ASP A 391 -48.78 8.18 -34.17
CA ASP A 391 -47.53 7.56 -34.62
C ASP A 391 -47.22 8.04 -36.05
N SER A 392 -46.34 9.04 -36.18
CA SER A 392 -45.77 9.41 -37.48
C SER A 392 -44.43 10.15 -37.38
N GLY A 393 -43.33 9.38 -37.46
CA GLY A 393 -42.27 9.67 -38.44
C GLY A 393 -41.31 10.84 -38.21
N GLU A 394 -40.54 10.81 -37.12
CA GLU A 394 -39.27 11.53 -36.98
C GLU A 394 -38.27 10.65 -36.20
N SER A 395 -37.61 9.70 -36.89
CA SER A 395 -36.62 8.79 -36.28
C SER A 395 -35.20 8.97 -36.84
N GLY A 396 -34.91 10.10 -37.47
CA GLY A 396 -33.57 10.47 -37.95
C GLY A 396 -32.73 11.17 -36.88
N ASP A 397 -33.35 12.13 -36.18
CA ASP A 397 -32.61 13.11 -35.39
C ASP A 397 -32.28 12.63 -33.95
N GLU A 398 -32.88 11.52 -33.49
CA GLU A 398 -32.55 10.88 -32.20
C GLU A 398 -31.14 10.29 -32.18
N TRP A 399 -30.57 9.91 -33.34
CA TRP A 399 -29.29 9.19 -33.41
C TRP A 399 -28.09 10.14 -33.32
N GLU A 400 -28.17 11.35 -33.89
CA GLU A 400 -27.11 12.36 -33.76
C GLU A 400 -27.01 12.90 -32.32
N THR A 401 -28.13 12.97 -31.58
CA THR A 401 -28.11 13.40 -30.17
C THR A 401 -27.58 12.33 -29.22
N GLN A 402 -27.68 11.04 -29.55
CA GLN A 402 -27.08 9.98 -28.72
C GLN A 402 -25.55 10.06 -28.66
N SER A 403 -24.88 10.31 -29.79
CA SER A 403 -23.42 10.32 -29.87
C SER A 403 -22.74 11.37 -28.96
N LEU A 404 -23.41 12.47 -28.62
CA LEU A 404 -22.87 13.51 -27.74
C LEU A 404 -22.98 13.18 -26.23
N TYR A 405 -23.87 12.26 -25.85
CA TYR A 405 -24.05 11.88 -24.45
C TYR A 405 -23.39 10.54 -24.10
N GLU A 406 -23.18 9.63 -25.06
CA GLU A 406 -22.57 8.32 -24.76
C GLU A 406 -21.14 8.44 -24.19
N ASP A 407 -20.31 9.35 -24.70
CA ASP A 407 -18.96 9.62 -24.16
C ASP A 407 -18.96 10.26 -22.76
N ALA A 408 -20.11 10.78 -22.30
CA ALA A 408 -20.25 11.48 -21.02
C ALA A 408 -20.97 10.66 -19.93
N ILE A 409 -21.46 9.45 -20.22
CA ILE A 409 -22.18 8.62 -19.24
C ILE A 409 -21.20 7.95 -18.28
N GLN A 410 -21.10 8.49 -17.06
CA GLN A 410 -20.59 7.74 -15.92
C GLN A 410 -21.66 6.75 -15.44
N VAL A 411 -21.38 5.46 -15.59
CA VAL A 411 -22.27 4.37 -15.16
C VAL A 411 -22.25 4.26 -13.63
N LEU A 412 -23.35 4.67 -13.00
CA LEU A 412 -23.63 4.43 -11.58
C LEU A 412 -23.96 2.95 -11.39
N ARG A 413 -23.19 2.28 -10.54
CA ARG A 413 -23.44 0.88 -10.16
C ARG A 413 -24.30 0.80 -8.89
N ASP A 414 -24.99 -0.33 -8.71
CA ASP A 414 -25.91 -0.57 -7.57
C ASP A 414 -25.20 -0.69 -6.21
N ASP A 415 -23.86 -0.69 -6.18
CA ASP A 415 -23.01 -0.54 -4.99
C ASP A 415 -22.96 0.93 -4.52
N GLN A 416 -22.75 1.88 -5.42
CA GLN A 416 -22.64 3.31 -5.15
C GLN A 416 -23.95 3.94 -4.62
N LEU A 417 -25.10 3.38 -5.01
CA LEU A 417 -26.42 3.78 -4.49
C LEU A 417 -26.69 3.30 -3.04
N ARG A 418 -25.82 2.45 -2.46
CA ARG A 418 -25.97 1.96 -1.07
C ARG A 418 -25.36 2.88 -0.02
N GLU A 419 -24.37 3.68 -0.40
CA GLU A 419 -23.54 4.42 0.55
C GLU A 419 -23.99 5.88 0.76
N GLY A 420 -24.99 6.35 -0.01
CA GLY A 420 -25.52 7.72 0.11
C GLY A 420 -24.52 8.82 -0.27
N VAL A 421 -23.44 8.46 -0.97
CA VAL A 421 -22.30 9.32 -1.30
C VAL A 421 -22.64 10.44 -2.30
N VAL A 422 -23.73 10.29 -3.06
CA VAL A 422 -24.17 11.24 -4.09
C VAL A 422 -25.41 12.02 -3.59
N PRO A 423 -25.33 13.36 -3.42
CA PRO A 423 -26.49 14.19 -3.11
C PRO A 423 -27.59 14.07 -4.17
N ASP A 424 -28.86 14.09 -3.72
CA ASP A 424 -30.08 13.96 -4.54
C ASP A 424 -30.28 12.63 -5.32
N ALA A 425 -29.43 11.61 -5.12
CA ALA A 425 -29.59 10.31 -5.78
C ALA A 425 -30.76 9.47 -5.23
N CYS A 426 -31.23 8.50 -6.02
CA CYS A 426 -32.14 7.44 -5.57
C CYS A 426 -31.46 6.48 -4.58
N THR A 427 -32.22 5.98 -3.61
CA THR A 427 -31.77 4.82 -2.84
C THR A 427 -31.84 3.55 -3.70
N LEU A 428 -31.10 2.50 -3.32
CA LEU A 428 -31.13 1.23 -4.07
C LEU A 428 -32.54 0.62 -4.14
N ASP A 429 -33.32 0.70 -3.06
CA ASP A 429 -34.70 0.17 -3.03
C ASP A 429 -35.65 0.99 -3.91
N GLU A 430 -35.50 2.33 -3.94
CA GLU A 430 -36.20 3.20 -4.90
C GLU A 430 -35.83 2.82 -6.34
N ALA A 431 -34.53 2.66 -6.63
CA ALA A 431 -34.05 2.31 -7.96
C ALA A 431 -34.62 0.96 -8.45
N ILE A 432 -34.58 -0.08 -7.61
CA ILE A 432 -35.17 -1.39 -7.93
C ILE A 432 -36.68 -1.27 -8.15
N ALA A 433 -37.40 -0.48 -7.33
CA ALA A 433 -38.83 -0.25 -7.51
C ALA A 433 -39.15 0.47 -8.83
N PHE A 434 -38.39 1.50 -9.21
CA PHE A 434 -38.57 2.22 -10.46
C PHE A 434 -38.24 1.35 -11.69
N ARG A 435 -37.13 0.61 -11.69
CA ARG A 435 -36.78 -0.34 -12.77
C ARG A 435 -37.88 -1.41 -12.95
N LYS A 436 -38.40 -1.95 -11.85
CA LYS A 436 -39.53 -2.90 -11.89
C LYS A 436 -40.81 -2.26 -12.42
N ARG A 437 -41.17 -1.06 -11.93
CA ARG A 437 -42.36 -0.33 -12.37
C ARG A 437 -42.32 0.00 -13.86
N LEU A 438 -41.17 0.47 -14.37
CA LEU A 438 -40.95 0.74 -15.79
C LEU A 438 -41.25 -0.48 -16.68
N HIS A 439 -40.86 -1.68 -16.24
CA HIS A 439 -41.19 -2.91 -16.96
C HIS A 439 -42.66 -3.37 -16.80
N GLU A 440 -43.37 -2.94 -15.75
CA GLU A 440 -44.78 -3.27 -15.51
C GLU A 440 -45.75 -2.37 -16.30
N VAL A 441 -45.49 -1.06 -16.40
CA VAL A 441 -46.39 -0.09 -17.07
C VAL A 441 -45.93 0.35 -18.46
N GLY A 442 -44.65 0.13 -18.80
CA GLY A 442 -44.07 0.59 -20.08
C GLY A 442 -43.62 2.04 -20.07
N LYS A 443 -42.81 2.43 -21.07
CA LYS A 443 -42.09 3.72 -21.09
C LYS A 443 -42.99 4.95 -20.92
N ALA A 444 -44.05 5.07 -21.71
CA ALA A 444 -44.91 6.27 -21.75
C ALA A 444 -45.64 6.48 -20.41
N ALA A 445 -46.36 5.46 -19.93
CA ALA A 445 -47.06 5.51 -18.65
C ALA A 445 -46.11 5.68 -17.45
N PHE A 446 -44.88 5.17 -17.52
CA PHE A 446 -43.88 5.40 -16.47
C PHE A 446 -43.46 6.87 -16.38
N VAL A 447 -43.18 7.51 -17.52
CA VAL A 447 -42.81 8.93 -17.59
C VAL A 447 -43.96 9.82 -17.11
N GLU A 448 -45.20 9.48 -17.46
CA GLU A 448 -46.40 10.18 -17.01
C GLU A 448 -46.66 9.99 -15.49
N GLU A 449 -46.49 8.78 -14.96
CA GLU A 449 -46.70 8.51 -13.52
C GLU A 449 -45.65 9.18 -12.62
N THR A 450 -44.45 9.47 -13.13
CA THR A 450 -43.30 9.96 -12.33
C THR A 450 -42.96 11.44 -12.58
N ILE A 451 -42.72 11.83 -13.83
CA ILE A 451 -42.25 13.17 -14.21
C ILE A 451 -43.43 14.13 -14.38
N ALA A 452 -44.43 13.77 -15.20
CA ALA A 452 -45.56 14.66 -15.50
C ALA A 452 -46.49 14.96 -14.30
N GLN A 453 -46.27 14.28 -13.17
CA GLN A 453 -46.97 14.49 -11.90
C GLN A 453 -46.06 15.08 -10.80
N ASP A 454 -44.87 15.59 -11.16
CA ASP A 454 -43.86 16.20 -10.26
C ASP A 454 -43.52 15.33 -9.02
N LYS A 455 -43.58 14.00 -9.13
CA LYS A 455 -43.32 13.10 -7.98
C LYS A 455 -41.83 12.86 -7.75
N VAL A 456 -41.05 12.84 -8.83
CA VAL A 456 -39.61 12.55 -8.82
C VAL A 456 -38.95 13.36 -9.93
N THR A 457 -37.87 14.07 -9.62
CA THR A 457 -37.11 14.83 -10.61
C THR A 457 -36.40 13.92 -11.61
N ALA A 458 -36.26 14.39 -12.85
CA ALA A 458 -35.52 13.71 -13.91
C ALA A 458 -34.06 13.46 -13.49
N LYS A 459 -33.40 14.43 -12.84
CA LYS A 459 -32.07 14.24 -12.22
C LYS A 459 -32.01 13.01 -11.30
N LYS A 460 -33.00 12.85 -10.41
CA LYS A 460 -33.05 11.71 -9.46
C LYS A 460 -33.36 10.39 -10.19
N LEU A 461 -34.26 10.39 -11.17
CA LEU A 461 -34.55 9.21 -11.99
C LEU A 461 -33.36 8.73 -12.82
N CYS A 462 -32.49 9.61 -13.34
CA CYS A 462 -31.25 9.20 -14.03
C CYS A 462 -30.40 8.27 -13.15
N THR A 463 -30.23 8.61 -11.87
CA THR A 463 -29.49 7.78 -10.92
C THR A 463 -30.17 6.43 -10.65
N ALA A 464 -31.51 6.37 -10.68
CA ALA A 464 -32.27 5.13 -10.57
C ALA A 464 -31.96 4.14 -11.71
N PHE A 465 -31.72 4.67 -12.91
CA PHE A 465 -31.37 3.88 -14.11
C PHE A 465 -29.86 3.70 -14.32
N GLY A 466 -29.03 4.04 -13.32
CA GLY A 466 -27.60 3.78 -13.34
C GLY A 466 -26.79 4.78 -14.18
N ILE A 467 -27.32 5.99 -14.41
CA ILE A 467 -26.58 7.09 -15.06
C ILE A 467 -26.31 8.20 -14.04
N MET A 468 -25.04 8.53 -13.83
CA MET A 468 -24.67 9.76 -13.12
C MET A 468 -24.86 10.95 -14.05
N PRO A 469 -25.59 12.01 -13.65
CA PRO A 469 -25.74 13.19 -14.49
C PRO A 469 -24.37 13.90 -14.67
N PRO A 470 -23.98 14.26 -15.91
CA PRO A 470 -22.68 14.92 -16.16
C PRO A 470 -22.53 16.26 -15.44
N ALA A 471 -21.30 16.57 -15.00
CA ALA A 471 -20.98 17.80 -14.27
C ALA A 471 -21.36 19.10 -15.02
N PHE A 472 -21.40 19.09 -16.35
CA PHE A 472 -21.78 20.26 -17.14
C PHE A 472 -23.30 20.58 -17.08
N LEU A 473 -24.13 19.67 -16.56
CA LEU A 473 -25.56 19.91 -16.31
C LEU A 473 -25.84 20.33 -14.86
N GLU A 474 -24.84 20.38 -13.98
CA GLU A 474 -25.04 20.65 -12.56
C GLU A 474 -25.59 22.07 -12.33
N GLY A 475 -26.79 22.16 -11.77
CA GLY A 475 -27.55 23.41 -11.60
C GLY A 475 -28.48 23.80 -12.75
N ALA A 476 -28.55 23.01 -13.84
CA ALA A 476 -29.53 23.19 -14.92
C ALA A 476 -30.97 22.87 -14.48
N PRO A 477 -32.02 23.42 -15.14
CA PRO A 477 -33.41 23.03 -14.90
C PRO A 477 -33.65 21.54 -15.22
N ASP A 478 -34.62 20.93 -14.55
CA ASP A 478 -34.87 19.47 -14.63
C ASP A 478 -35.14 18.99 -16.07
N GLU A 479 -35.77 19.85 -16.88
CA GLU A 479 -36.01 19.71 -18.32
C GLU A 479 -34.74 19.31 -19.12
N ALA A 480 -33.56 19.81 -18.73
CA ALA A 480 -32.29 19.52 -19.40
C ALA A 480 -31.83 18.06 -19.22
N TYR A 481 -32.37 17.33 -18.25
CA TYR A 481 -32.03 15.93 -17.99
C TYR A 481 -32.94 14.94 -18.73
N HIS A 482 -34.03 15.41 -19.36
CA HIS A 482 -34.99 14.53 -20.05
C HIS A 482 -34.38 13.70 -21.19
N PRO A 483 -33.47 14.22 -22.05
CA PRO A 483 -32.83 13.41 -23.10
C PRO A 483 -31.97 12.28 -22.52
N LEU A 484 -31.18 12.58 -21.49
CA LEU A 484 -30.35 11.61 -20.77
C LEU A 484 -31.21 10.50 -20.14
N LEU A 485 -32.33 10.90 -19.53
CA LEU A 485 -33.28 9.98 -18.92
C LEU A 485 -34.02 9.12 -19.95
N ALA A 486 -34.36 9.66 -21.13
CA ALA A 486 -34.97 8.90 -22.22
C ALA A 486 -34.04 7.80 -22.76
N ILE A 487 -32.73 8.09 -22.83
CA ILE A 487 -31.68 7.09 -23.15
C ILE A 487 -31.62 6.04 -22.03
N ALA A 488 -31.52 6.46 -20.76
CA ALA A 488 -31.45 5.55 -19.61
C ALA A 488 -32.64 4.58 -19.52
N ILE A 489 -33.86 5.12 -19.64
CA ILE A 489 -35.12 4.36 -19.68
C ILE A 489 -35.13 3.40 -20.88
N SER A 490 -34.57 3.80 -22.02
CA SER A 490 -34.53 2.97 -23.22
C SER A 490 -33.53 1.82 -23.11
N GLN A 491 -32.35 2.04 -22.52
CA GLN A 491 -31.35 1.01 -22.24
C GLN A 491 -31.81 0.03 -21.15
N GLU A 492 -32.39 0.51 -20.04
CA GLU A 492 -32.90 -0.38 -18.99
C GLU A 492 -34.14 -1.16 -19.49
N PHE A 493 -35.03 -0.53 -20.27
CA PHE A 493 -36.17 -1.25 -20.85
C PHE A 493 -35.75 -2.29 -21.91
N SER A 494 -34.62 -2.13 -22.59
CA SER A 494 -34.13 -3.12 -23.57
C SER A 494 -33.34 -4.29 -22.93
N ARG A 495 -32.85 -4.14 -21.70
CA ARG A 495 -32.18 -5.23 -20.96
C ARG A 495 -33.07 -6.47 -20.78
N ARG A 496 -32.54 -7.63 -21.18
CA ARG A 496 -33.22 -8.93 -21.07
C ARG A 496 -32.88 -9.64 -19.77
N GLN A 497 -33.89 -9.92 -18.95
CA GLN A 497 -33.75 -10.74 -17.75
C GLN A 497 -33.51 -12.23 -18.09
N LYS A 498 -32.69 -12.92 -17.29
CA LYS A 498 -32.45 -14.38 -17.43
C LYS A 498 -33.73 -15.15 -17.16
N LEU A 499 -34.04 -16.15 -18.00
CA LEU A 499 -35.13 -17.08 -17.77
C LEU A 499 -34.77 -18.05 -16.62
N PRO A 500 -35.45 -18.02 -15.46
CA PRO A 500 -35.05 -18.78 -14.29
C PRO A 500 -35.24 -20.30 -14.44
N GLN A 501 -36.01 -20.75 -15.43
CA GLN A 501 -36.32 -22.17 -15.67
C GLN A 501 -35.26 -22.95 -16.46
N TYR A 502 -34.19 -22.31 -16.95
CA TYR A 502 -33.12 -22.96 -17.71
C TYR A 502 -31.74 -22.56 -17.13
N ASN A 503 -31.01 -23.51 -16.55
CA ASN A 503 -29.72 -23.23 -15.89
C ASN A 503 -28.64 -24.29 -16.12
N THR A 504 -28.98 -25.49 -16.58
CA THR A 504 -28.07 -26.63 -16.66
C THR A 504 -27.66 -26.98 -18.10
N ILE A 505 -26.62 -27.80 -18.24
CA ILE A 505 -26.23 -28.37 -19.54
C ILE A 505 -27.34 -29.29 -20.08
N ASP A 506 -28.05 -30.01 -19.21
CA ASP A 506 -29.19 -30.84 -19.59
C ASP A 506 -30.36 -30.00 -20.13
N ASP A 507 -30.60 -28.81 -19.58
CA ASP A 507 -31.57 -27.84 -20.13
C ASP A 507 -31.15 -27.40 -21.54
N ALA A 508 -29.87 -27.10 -21.75
CA ALA A 508 -29.35 -26.72 -23.07
C ALA A 508 -29.49 -27.87 -24.09
N VAL A 509 -29.21 -29.11 -23.69
CA VAL A 509 -29.42 -30.31 -24.52
C VAL A 509 -30.90 -30.51 -24.85
N LYS A 510 -31.79 -30.32 -23.87
CA LYS A 510 -33.25 -30.40 -24.06
C LYS A 510 -33.75 -29.34 -25.04
N LEU A 511 -33.33 -28.08 -24.87
CA LEU A 511 -33.66 -26.98 -25.78
C LEU A 511 -33.21 -27.29 -27.22
N LEU A 512 -31.97 -27.77 -27.41
CA LEU A 512 -31.48 -28.20 -28.72
C LEU A 512 -32.31 -29.33 -29.36
N GLN A 513 -32.90 -30.22 -28.54
CA GLN A 513 -33.78 -31.29 -29.01
C GLN A 513 -35.18 -30.79 -29.38
N GLU A 514 -35.75 -29.87 -28.59
CA GLU A 514 -37.13 -29.39 -28.74
C GLU A 514 -37.27 -28.28 -29.82
N SER A 515 -36.33 -27.32 -29.86
CA SER A 515 -36.36 -26.14 -30.75
C SER A 515 -36.22 -26.46 -32.24
N LYS A 516 -36.87 -25.68 -33.11
CA LYS A 516 -36.91 -25.87 -34.57
C LYS A 516 -36.45 -24.66 -35.38
N ASN A 517 -36.41 -23.48 -34.78
CA ASN A 517 -36.07 -22.22 -35.43
C ASN A 517 -34.90 -21.57 -34.69
N ILE A 518 -33.73 -22.20 -34.76
CA ILE A 518 -32.54 -21.81 -34.01
C ILE A 518 -31.80 -20.70 -34.77
N ILE A 519 -31.56 -19.56 -34.12
CA ILE A 519 -30.59 -18.54 -34.58
C ILE A 519 -29.22 -18.87 -33.99
N VAL A 520 -28.17 -18.83 -34.81
CA VAL A 520 -26.79 -18.97 -34.34
C VAL A 520 -25.99 -17.70 -34.65
N LEU A 521 -25.42 -17.06 -33.63
CA LEU A 521 -24.51 -15.93 -33.75
C LEU A 521 -23.07 -16.43 -33.64
N THR A 522 -22.23 -16.17 -34.64
CA THR A 522 -20.84 -16.64 -34.72
C THR A 522 -19.84 -15.50 -34.88
N GLY A 523 -18.65 -15.67 -34.32
CA GLY A 523 -17.50 -14.78 -34.53
C GLY A 523 -16.17 -15.55 -34.53
N ALA A 524 -15.06 -14.81 -34.59
CA ALA A 524 -13.74 -15.35 -34.95
C ALA A 524 -13.28 -16.54 -34.09
N GLY A 525 -13.77 -16.66 -32.85
CA GLY A 525 -13.50 -17.80 -31.96
C GLY A 525 -13.80 -19.17 -32.58
N ILE A 526 -14.75 -19.29 -33.52
CA ILE A 526 -15.07 -20.57 -34.19
C ILE A 526 -14.05 -20.99 -35.25
N SER A 527 -13.25 -20.04 -35.76
CA SER A 527 -12.22 -20.24 -36.78
C SER A 527 -10.81 -20.42 -36.21
N THR A 528 -10.58 -20.04 -34.93
CA THR A 528 -9.29 -20.23 -34.21
C THR A 528 -8.69 -21.64 -34.33
N SER A 529 -9.53 -22.67 -34.27
CA SER A 529 -9.11 -24.07 -34.40
C SER A 529 -8.54 -24.46 -35.79
N LEU A 530 -8.68 -23.58 -36.79
CA LEU A 530 -8.18 -23.77 -38.16
C LEU A 530 -6.84 -23.03 -38.39
N GLY A 531 -6.31 -22.34 -37.39
CA GLY A 531 -5.08 -21.55 -37.49
C GLY A 531 -5.29 -20.08 -37.87
N ILE A 532 -6.53 -19.65 -38.11
CA ILE A 532 -6.88 -18.24 -38.28
C ILE A 532 -6.93 -17.60 -36.88
N PRO A 533 -6.03 -16.67 -36.52
CA PRO A 533 -6.08 -16.01 -35.22
C PRO A 533 -7.38 -15.21 -35.09
N ASP A 534 -7.94 -15.11 -33.88
CA ASP A 534 -8.97 -14.11 -33.63
C ASP A 534 -8.35 -12.71 -33.54
N PHE A 535 -9.16 -11.67 -33.46
CA PHE A 535 -8.64 -10.30 -33.40
C PHE A 535 -8.03 -9.94 -32.04
N ARG A 536 -8.52 -10.53 -30.92
CA ARG A 536 -8.41 -9.95 -29.57
C ARG A 536 -7.77 -10.85 -28.50
N SER A 537 -7.40 -12.09 -28.82
CA SER A 537 -6.74 -12.99 -27.87
C SER A 537 -5.36 -12.48 -27.47
N LYS A 538 -5.04 -12.57 -26.17
CA LYS A 538 -3.74 -12.18 -25.63
C LYS A 538 -2.63 -13.03 -26.28
N ASP A 539 -1.52 -12.40 -26.62
CA ASP A 539 -0.27 -12.97 -27.18
C ASP A 539 -0.41 -13.73 -28.53
N THR A 540 -1.62 -13.90 -29.06
CA THR A 540 -1.91 -14.77 -30.21
C THR A 540 -2.91 -14.16 -31.21
N GLY A 541 -3.73 -13.20 -30.78
CA GLY A 541 -4.70 -12.53 -31.65
C GLY A 541 -4.06 -11.46 -32.54
N LEU A 542 -4.71 -11.17 -33.66
CA LEU A 542 -4.21 -10.29 -34.72
C LEU A 542 -3.72 -8.94 -34.16
N TYR A 543 -4.51 -8.27 -33.32
CA TYR A 543 -4.15 -6.97 -32.75
C TYR A 543 -2.87 -6.99 -31.90
N SER A 544 -2.55 -8.12 -31.25
CA SER A 544 -1.29 -8.26 -30.50
C SER A 544 -0.07 -8.41 -31.41
N GLN A 545 -0.25 -8.95 -32.62
CA GLN A 545 0.81 -9.09 -33.63
C GLN A 545 1.08 -7.75 -34.34
N LEU A 546 0.07 -6.87 -34.42
CA LEU A 546 0.12 -5.58 -35.13
C LEU A 546 0.67 -4.42 -34.31
N ALA A 547 0.97 -4.61 -33.02
CA ALA A 547 1.51 -3.57 -32.14
C ALA A 547 2.83 -2.94 -32.62
N HIS A 548 3.55 -3.61 -33.54
CA HIS A 548 4.77 -3.09 -34.17
C HIS A 548 4.52 -2.02 -35.26
N LEU A 549 3.28 -1.81 -35.70
CA LEU A 549 2.92 -0.84 -36.75
C LEU A 549 2.70 0.59 -36.22
N GLY A 550 2.72 0.81 -34.91
CA GLY A 550 2.66 2.15 -34.31
C GLY A 550 1.28 2.80 -34.26
N LEU A 551 0.21 2.06 -34.55
CA LEU A 551 -1.19 2.50 -34.44
C LEU A 551 -1.61 2.65 -32.96
N SER A 552 -2.49 3.62 -32.68
CA SER A 552 -2.95 3.93 -31.30
C SER A 552 -3.97 2.91 -30.80
N ASP A 553 -4.95 2.56 -31.63
CA ASP A 553 -5.83 1.39 -31.47
C ASP A 553 -5.66 0.44 -32.67
N PRO A 554 -5.30 -0.84 -32.47
CA PRO A 554 -5.26 -1.84 -33.54
C PRO A 554 -6.54 -1.99 -34.38
N GLN A 555 -7.69 -1.47 -33.93
CA GLN A 555 -8.93 -1.40 -34.71
C GLN A 555 -8.85 -0.42 -35.89
N GLU A 556 -7.94 0.57 -35.85
CA GLU A 556 -7.65 1.57 -36.90
C GLU A 556 -7.34 0.95 -38.27
N VAL A 557 -6.82 -0.29 -38.30
CA VAL A 557 -6.55 -1.06 -39.53
C VAL A 557 -7.81 -1.27 -40.39
N PHE A 558 -8.98 -1.28 -39.76
CA PHE A 558 -10.28 -1.43 -40.41
C PHE A 558 -11.07 -0.12 -40.44
N ASP A 559 -10.45 1.05 -40.26
CA ASP A 559 -11.10 2.34 -40.39
C ASP A 559 -11.11 2.85 -41.85
N ILE A 560 -12.24 3.38 -42.31
CA ILE A 560 -12.41 3.81 -43.71
C ILE A 560 -11.60 5.07 -44.08
N GLN A 561 -11.31 5.95 -43.13
CA GLN A 561 -10.47 7.14 -43.38
C GLN A 561 -9.00 6.74 -43.45
N ILE A 562 -8.52 5.91 -42.52
CA ILE A 562 -7.15 5.41 -42.52
C ILE A 562 -6.88 4.56 -43.78
N PHE A 563 -7.85 3.78 -44.25
CA PHE A 563 -7.76 3.08 -45.54
C PHE A 563 -7.68 4.02 -46.77
N ARG A 564 -8.24 5.22 -46.68
CA ARG A 564 -8.14 6.24 -47.76
C ARG A 564 -6.80 6.96 -47.74
N GLU A 565 -6.22 7.15 -46.55
CA GLU A 565 -4.89 7.75 -46.35
C GLU A 565 -3.76 6.79 -46.73
N ASP A 566 -3.73 5.58 -46.17
CA ASP A 566 -2.79 4.52 -46.55
C ASP A 566 -3.47 3.12 -46.61
N PRO A 567 -3.94 2.70 -47.80
CA PRO A 567 -4.49 1.35 -47.99
C PRO A 567 -3.42 0.24 -47.86
N GLY A 568 -2.13 0.57 -47.87
CA GLY A 568 -1.02 -0.36 -47.67
C GLY A 568 -1.05 -1.03 -46.30
N ILE A 569 -1.51 -0.32 -45.26
CA ILE A 569 -1.64 -0.85 -43.89
C ILE A 569 -2.55 -2.09 -43.89
N PHE A 570 -3.78 -1.95 -44.38
CA PHE A 570 -4.73 -3.06 -44.51
C PHE A 570 -4.18 -4.19 -45.39
N TYR A 571 -3.61 -3.87 -46.55
CA TYR A 571 -3.13 -4.89 -47.49
C TYR A 571 -1.90 -5.66 -47.01
N SER A 572 -1.08 -5.09 -46.11
CA SER A 572 0.02 -5.79 -45.47
C SER A 572 -0.44 -6.98 -44.59
N ILE A 573 -1.69 -6.92 -44.11
CA ILE A 573 -2.31 -7.84 -43.16
C ILE A 573 -3.33 -8.75 -43.87
N ALA A 574 -4.02 -8.25 -44.90
CA ALA A 574 -5.06 -8.98 -45.63
C ALA A 574 -4.60 -10.35 -46.17
N LYS A 575 -3.30 -10.51 -46.48
CA LYS A 575 -2.69 -11.79 -46.89
C LYS A 575 -2.85 -12.91 -45.84
N ASP A 576 -2.84 -12.57 -44.54
CA ASP A 576 -2.90 -13.51 -43.42
C ASP A 576 -4.34 -13.82 -43.00
N ILE A 577 -5.28 -12.95 -43.39
CA ILE A 577 -6.74 -13.11 -43.20
C ILE A 577 -7.35 -13.95 -44.35
N LEU A 578 -6.72 -13.98 -45.53
CA LEU A 578 -7.25 -14.70 -46.70
C LEU A 578 -7.32 -16.23 -46.47
N PRO A 579 -8.49 -16.87 -46.69
CA PRO A 579 -8.65 -18.30 -46.48
C PRO A 579 -7.81 -19.12 -47.49
N THR A 580 -6.76 -19.76 -47.00
CA THR A 580 -5.77 -20.47 -47.83
C THR A 580 -6.11 -21.94 -48.11
N GLU A 581 -7.05 -22.54 -47.37
CA GLU A 581 -7.46 -23.95 -47.53
C GLU A 581 -8.99 -24.13 -47.38
N LYS A 582 -9.57 -25.10 -48.11
CA LYS A 582 -10.99 -25.49 -47.98
C LYS A 582 -11.23 -26.41 -46.77
N LYS A 583 -10.97 -25.93 -45.57
CA LYS A 583 -11.23 -26.63 -44.29
C LYS A 583 -12.28 -25.88 -43.48
N PHE A 584 -13.00 -26.58 -42.61
CA PHE A 584 -13.99 -26.01 -41.69
C PHE A 584 -13.88 -26.68 -40.31
N SER A 585 -14.25 -25.97 -39.25
CA SER A 585 -14.10 -26.47 -37.87
C SER A 585 -15.28 -27.36 -37.45
N PRO A 586 -15.15 -28.19 -36.38
CA PRO A 586 -16.27 -28.97 -35.86
C PRO A 586 -17.51 -28.13 -35.53
N THR A 587 -17.33 -26.87 -35.13
CA THR A 587 -18.42 -25.91 -34.86
C THR A 587 -19.19 -25.56 -36.14
N HIS A 588 -18.49 -25.32 -37.25
CA HIS A 588 -19.14 -25.14 -38.56
C HIS A 588 -19.90 -26.42 -38.98
N GLY A 589 -19.31 -27.59 -38.73
CA GLY A 589 -19.97 -28.90 -38.93
C GLY A 589 -21.22 -29.08 -38.07
N PHE A 590 -21.25 -28.54 -36.85
CA PHE A 590 -22.44 -28.52 -35.98
C PHE A 590 -23.54 -27.61 -36.53
N ILE A 591 -23.21 -26.43 -37.05
CA ILE A 591 -24.19 -25.52 -37.67
C ILE A 591 -24.77 -26.15 -38.95
N ARG A 592 -23.92 -26.78 -39.78
CA ARG A 592 -24.36 -27.61 -40.92
C ARG A 592 -25.27 -28.77 -40.47
N LEU A 593 -24.99 -29.43 -39.35
CA LEU A 593 -25.83 -30.48 -38.79
C LEU A 593 -27.20 -29.96 -38.32
N LEU A 594 -27.28 -28.74 -37.77
CA LEU A 594 -28.55 -28.09 -37.45
C LEU A 594 -29.37 -27.79 -38.71
N GLN A 595 -28.71 -27.36 -39.79
CA GLN A 595 -29.35 -27.18 -41.10
C GLN A 595 -29.87 -28.51 -41.68
N ASP A 596 -29.05 -29.56 -41.69
CA ASP A 596 -29.43 -30.88 -42.22
C ASP A 596 -30.58 -31.54 -41.42
N LYS A 597 -30.74 -31.14 -40.16
CA LYS A 597 -31.89 -31.52 -39.31
C LYS A 597 -33.11 -30.59 -39.44
N GLY A 598 -33.04 -29.56 -40.30
CA GLY A 598 -34.12 -28.59 -40.50
C GLY A 598 -34.37 -27.70 -39.29
N LYS A 599 -33.38 -27.52 -38.40
CA LYS A 599 -33.47 -26.74 -37.15
C LYS A 599 -32.84 -25.35 -37.22
N LEU A 600 -31.98 -25.09 -38.20
CA LEU A 600 -31.34 -23.78 -38.37
C LEU A 600 -32.31 -22.78 -39.03
N LEU A 601 -32.64 -21.69 -38.33
CA LEU A 601 -33.38 -20.56 -38.91
C LEU A 601 -32.44 -19.72 -39.78
N THR A 602 -31.41 -19.14 -39.16
CA THR A 602 -30.37 -18.30 -39.78
C THR A 602 -29.11 -18.35 -38.92
N ASN A 603 -27.93 -18.38 -39.54
CA ASN A 603 -26.64 -18.13 -38.90
C ASN A 603 -26.14 -16.74 -39.29
N TYR A 604 -26.06 -15.85 -38.30
CA TYR A 604 -25.44 -14.53 -38.44
C TYR A 604 -23.97 -14.67 -38.05
N THR A 605 -23.07 -14.35 -38.97
CA THR A 605 -21.63 -14.44 -38.73
C THR A 605 -20.96 -13.08 -38.83
N GLN A 606 -20.09 -12.80 -37.86
CA GLN A 606 -19.16 -11.66 -37.89
C GLN A 606 -17.88 -11.97 -38.68
N ASN A 607 -17.73 -13.22 -39.14
CA ASN A 607 -16.56 -13.67 -39.87
C ASN A 607 -16.64 -13.27 -41.35
N ILE A 608 -15.51 -12.80 -41.86
CA ILE A 608 -15.30 -12.45 -43.27
C ILE A 608 -14.60 -13.59 -44.05
N ASP A 609 -14.25 -14.69 -43.37
CA ASP A 609 -13.47 -15.83 -43.90
C ASP A 609 -14.26 -16.75 -44.84
N ASN A 610 -15.60 -16.64 -44.85
CA ASN A 610 -16.53 -17.41 -45.68
C ASN A 610 -16.44 -18.94 -45.49
N ILE A 611 -16.01 -19.41 -44.31
CA ILE A 611 -15.85 -20.84 -43.99
C ILE A 611 -17.21 -21.52 -43.78
N GLU A 612 -18.26 -20.77 -43.44
CA GLU A 612 -19.64 -21.24 -43.35
C GLU A 612 -20.13 -21.84 -44.68
N ALA A 613 -19.81 -21.19 -45.80
CA ALA A 613 -20.11 -21.70 -47.13
C ALA A 613 -19.28 -22.96 -47.48
N ASN A 614 -18.02 -23.02 -47.05
CA ASN A 614 -17.16 -24.21 -47.22
C ASN A 614 -17.66 -25.42 -46.42
N ALA A 615 -18.29 -25.20 -45.26
CA ALA A 615 -19.00 -26.24 -44.51
C ALA A 615 -20.34 -26.67 -45.16
N GLY A 616 -20.74 -26.01 -46.24
CA GLY A 616 -21.98 -26.28 -46.97
C GLY A 616 -23.23 -25.70 -46.31
N ILE A 617 -23.11 -24.68 -45.45
CA ILE A 617 -24.30 -23.95 -45.00
C ILE A 617 -24.87 -23.20 -46.22
N LEU A 618 -26.19 -23.22 -46.38
CA LEU A 618 -26.87 -22.70 -47.56
C LEU A 618 -26.84 -21.16 -47.56
N PRO A 619 -26.68 -20.49 -48.72
CA PRO A 619 -26.63 -19.03 -48.77
C PRO A 619 -27.83 -18.34 -48.12
N GLU A 620 -29.05 -18.86 -48.31
CA GLU A 620 -30.28 -18.35 -47.70
C GLU A 620 -30.40 -18.56 -46.17
N LYS A 621 -29.38 -19.19 -45.58
CA LYS A 621 -29.21 -19.48 -44.15
C LYS A 621 -28.01 -18.78 -43.52
N ILE A 622 -27.18 -18.08 -44.30
CA ILE A 622 -26.01 -17.31 -43.81
C ILE A 622 -26.32 -15.82 -43.96
N VAL A 623 -25.99 -15.02 -42.94
CA VAL A 623 -25.92 -13.56 -43.05
C VAL A 623 -24.53 -13.14 -42.58
N GLN A 624 -23.73 -12.57 -43.48
CA GLN A 624 -22.37 -12.08 -43.20
C GLN A 624 -22.46 -10.61 -42.77
N CYS A 625 -22.48 -10.37 -41.47
CA CYS A 625 -22.83 -9.07 -40.91
C CYS A 625 -21.79 -7.98 -41.22
N HIS A 626 -20.51 -8.35 -41.35
CA HIS A 626 -19.41 -7.42 -41.63
C HIS A 626 -18.92 -7.52 -43.09
N GLY A 627 -19.77 -7.97 -44.02
CA GLY A 627 -19.41 -8.18 -45.42
C GLY A 627 -18.53 -9.41 -45.66
N SER A 628 -17.87 -9.49 -46.82
CA SER A 628 -16.99 -10.61 -47.18
C SER A 628 -16.02 -10.30 -48.33
N PHE A 629 -15.02 -11.16 -48.50
CA PHE A 629 -14.12 -11.14 -49.66
C PHE A 629 -14.74 -11.61 -51.01
N ALA A 630 -16.07 -11.83 -51.10
CA ALA A 630 -16.69 -12.37 -52.32
C ALA A 630 -16.59 -11.41 -53.53
N THR A 631 -16.69 -10.10 -53.26
CA THR A 631 -16.57 -9.03 -54.26
C THR A 631 -15.75 -7.86 -53.71
N ALA A 632 -15.31 -6.98 -54.61
CA ALA A 632 -14.55 -5.79 -54.26
C ALA A 632 -14.94 -4.61 -55.16
N THR A 633 -14.96 -3.42 -54.61
CA THR A 633 -15.46 -2.19 -55.24
C THR A 633 -14.40 -1.09 -55.22
N CYS A 634 -14.24 -0.35 -56.31
CA CYS A 634 -13.29 0.75 -56.38
C CYS A 634 -13.78 1.97 -55.59
N VAL A 635 -12.95 2.49 -54.67
CA VAL A 635 -13.31 3.65 -53.84
C VAL A 635 -13.53 4.94 -54.64
N LYS A 636 -12.86 5.13 -55.78
CA LYS A 636 -13.05 6.32 -56.65
C LYS A 636 -14.24 6.17 -57.63
N CYS A 637 -14.32 5.09 -58.40
CA CYS A 637 -15.28 4.96 -59.51
C CYS A 637 -16.45 3.99 -59.26
N GLN A 638 -16.52 3.34 -58.11
CA GLN A 638 -17.55 2.35 -57.76
C GLN A 638 -17.64 1.14 -58.71
N TYR A 639 -16.58 0.89 -59.52
CA TYR A 639 -16.48 -0.31 -60.34
C TYR A 639 -16.29 -1.55 -59.46
N LYS A 640 -17.15 -2.55 -59.64
CA LYS A 640 -17.21 -3.77 -58.82
C LYS A 640 -16.70 -5.00 -59.58
N VAL A 641 -15.85 -5.79 -58.91
CA VAL A 641 -15.24 -7.03 -59.43
C VAL A 641 -15.45 -8.19 -58.45
N SER A 642 -15.16 -9.42 -58.90
CA SER A 642 -15.08 -10.60 -58.02
C SER A 642 -13.78 -10.58 -57.21
N GLY A 643 -13.85 -10.91 -55.92
CA GLY A 643 -12.69 -10.91 -55.02
C GLY A 643 -11.60 -11.92 -55.43
N ASP A 644 -11.99 -13.04 -56.06
CA ASP A 644 -11.06 -14.04 -56.62
C ASP A 644 -10.01 -13.41 -57.56
N ALA A 645 -10.36 -12.34 -58.26
CA ALA A 645 -9.46 -11.63 -59.17
C ALA A 645 -8.37 -10.83 -58.44
N LEU A 646 -8.57 -10.48 -57.16
CA LEU A 646 -7.63 -9.70 -56.34
C LEU A 646 -6.74 -10.57 -55.47
N PHE A 647 -7.12 -11.82 -55.18
CA PHE A 647 -6.39 -12.69 -54.25
C PHE A 647 -4.93 -12.94 -54.64
N GLU A 648 -4.61 -12.93 -55.93
CA GLU A 648 -3.22 -13.10 -56.39
C GLU A 648 -2.34 -11.86 -56.15
N ASP A 649 -2.92 -10.67 -56.02
CA ASP A 649 -2.17 -9.44 -55.72
C ASP A 649 -2.08 -9.22 -54.21
N ILE A 650 -3.17 -9.50 -53.47
CA ILE A 650 -3.19 -9.48 -52.00
C ILE A 650 -2.18 -10.46 -51.41
N LYS A 651 -2.08 -11.70 -51.93
CA LYS A 651 -1.06 -12.68 -51.50
C LYS A 651 0.38 -12.22 -51.72
N LYS A 652 0.62 -11.31 -52.66
CA LYS A 652 1.95 -10.72 -52.93
C LYS A 652 2.23 -9.49 -52.05
N GLY A 653 1.24 -9.03 -51.29
CA GLY A 653 1.31 -7.78 -50.51
C GLY A 653 1.15 -6.51 -51.36
N ASN A 654 0.62 -6.64 -52.58
CA ASN A 654 0.41 -5.49 -53.48
C ASN A 654 -0.98 -4.88 -53.25
N VAL A 655 -1.07 -3.55 -53.25
CA VAL A 655 -2.34 -2.81 -53.25
C VAL A 655 -3.01 -2.98 -54.62
N PRO A 656 -4.24 -3.54 -54.74
CA PRO A 656 -4.86 -3.78 -56.03
C PRO A 656 -5.50 -2.50 -56.61
N GLU A 657 -5.02 -2.08 -57.77
CA GLU A 657 -5.52 -0.88 -58.48
C GLU A 657 -6.75 -1.16 -59.37
N CYS A 658 -7.59 -0.14 -59.56
CA CYS A 658 -8.77 -0.24 -60.39
C CYS A 658 -8.43 -0.15 -61.89
N THR A 659 -8.59 -1.28 -62.58
CA THR A 659 -8.44 -1.39 -64.04
C THR A 659 -9.43 -0.55 -64.86
N SER A 660 -10.51 -0.02 -64.27
CA SER A 660 -11.36 0.98 -64.94
C SER A 660 -10.70 2.35 -64.87
N CYS A 661 -10.32 2.82 -63.68
CA CYS A 661 -9.63 4.10 -63.52
C CYS A 661 -8.33 4.16 -64.33
N GLN A 662 -7.55 3.08 -64.38
CA GLN A 662 -6.35 3.02 -65.23
C GLN A 662 -6.68 3.30 -66.70
N LYS A 663 -7.74 2.70 -67.25
CA LYS A 663 -8.19 2.94 -68.63
C LYS A 663 -8.72 4.35 -68.84
N ASP A 664 -9.48 4.88 -67.88
CA ASP A 664 -9.99 6.26 -67.95
C ASP A 664 -8.82 7.27 -68.00
N ILE A 665 -7.76 7.02 -67.21
CA ILE A 665 -6.52 7.83 -67.18
C ILE A 665 -5.72 7.66 -68.48
N GLU A 666 -5.57 6.44 -69.00
CA GLU A 666 -4.93 6.17 -70.30
C GLU A 666 -5.69 6.85 -71.47
N GLU A 667 -7.03 6.80 -71.46
CA GLU A 667 -7.87 7.45 -72.47
C GLU A 667 -7.81 8.98 -72.39
N ASP A 668 -7.72 9.57 -71.19
CA ASP A 668 -7.53 11.01 -71.03
C ASP A 668 -6.10 11.46 -71.37
N ALA A 669 -5.07 10.66 -71.05
CA ALA A 669 -3.68 10.92 -71.45
C ALA A 669 -3.47 10.88 -72.98
N LEU A 670 -4.27 10.07 -73.70
CA LEU A 670 -4.24 9.99 -75.15
C LEU A 670 -5.02 11.12 -75.87
N ARG A 671 -5.74 11.99 -75.15
CA ARG A 671 -6.44 13.15 -75.75
C ARG A 671 -5.45 14.29 -76.01
N PRO A 672 -5.22 14.70 -77.27
CA PRO A 672 -4.30 15.79 -77.56
C PRO A 672 -4.83 17.12 -76.96
N GLN A 673 -3.97 17.81 -76.19
CA GLN A 673 -4.25 19.12 -75.59
C GLN A 673 -4.61 20.16 -76.67
N GLY A 674 -5.90 20.31 -76.97
CA GLY A 674 -6.29 21.01 -78.19
C GLY A 674 -7.76 21.32 -78.39
N GLN A 675 -8.62 21.36 -77.36
CA GLN A 675 -9.92 22.04 -77.46
C GLN A 675 -10.55 22.32 -76.08
N LYS A 676 -10.67 23.61 -75.72
CA LYS A 676 -11.45 24.05 -74.56
C LYS A 676 -12.92 23.64 -74.75
N ARG A 677 -13.43 22.69 -73.97
CA ARG A 677 -14.87 22.38 -73.95
C ARG A 677 -15.62 23.55 -73.31
N LYS A 678 -16.41 24.26 -74.14
CA LYS A 678 -17.43 25.22 -73.70
C LYS A 678 -18.34 24.54 -72.67
N ARG A 679 -18.34 25.02 -71.42
CA ARG A 679 -19.41 24.72 -70.46
C ARG A 679 -20.57 25.67 -70.74
N SER A 680 -21.69 25.15 -71.24
CA SER A 680 -22.87 25.97 -71.54
C SER A 680 -23.61 26.37 -70.27
N THR A 681 -23.92 27.66 -70.16
CA THR A 681 -24.74 28.29 -69.13
C THR A 681 -26.21 27.88 -69.18
N ASN A 682 -26.80 27.65 -68.00
CA ASN A 682 -28.20 27.88 -67.56
C ASN A 682 -28.51 26.88 -66.42
N GLY A 683 -28.95 27.22 -65.21
CA GLY A 683 -29.21 28.48 -64.46
C GLY A 683 -29.54 28.04 -63.00
N THR A 684 -29.73 28.88 -61.97
CA THR A 684 -29.99 30.33 -61.85
C THR A 684 -29.62 30.85 -60.45
N HIS A 685 -29.15 32.11 -60.38
CA HIS A 685 -29.05 33.02 -59.22
C HIS A 685 -30.03 32.80 -58.04
N LYS A 686 -29.66 32.96 -56.75
CA LYS A 686 -29.37 34.21 -55.95
C LYS A 686 -29.00 33.80 -54.48
N SER A 687 -28.42 34.59 -53.54
CA SER A 687 -27.64 35.87 -53.57
C SER A 687 -27.40 36.47 -52.16
N ARG A 688 -26.13 36.77 -51.78
CA ARG A 688 -25.66 37.66 -50.64
C ARG A 688 -25.83 37.09 -49.21
N ASN A 689 -24.99 37.43 -48.20
CA ASN A 689 -23.99 38.52 -48.06
C ASN A 689 -22.90 38.15 -46.99
N SER A 690 -21.68 38.72 -47.08
CA SER A 690 -20.75 39.21 -45.99
C SER A 690 -20.71 38.56 -44.58
N ASP A 691 -19.58 38.38 -43.88
CA ASP A 691 -18.13 38.66 -44.05
C ASP A 691 -17.39 37.54 -43.24
N GLY A 692 -16.10 37.20 -43.34
CA GLY A 692 -14.97 37.70 -44.13
C GLY A 692 -13.68 37.52 -43.33
N ASP A 693 -12.77 36.62 -43.76
CA ASP A 693 -11.32 36.78 -43.57
C ASP A 693 -10.54 35.91 -44.58
N GLU A 694 -9.33 36.33 -44.94
CA GLU A 694 -8.56 35.80 -46.07
C GLU A 694 -7.38 34.90 -45.63
N SER A 695 -7.20 33.71 -46.24
CA SER A 695 -5.85 33.19 -46.50
C SER A 695 -5.80 32.14 -47.61
N SER A 696 -5.01 32.48 -48.65
CA SER A 696 -4.26 31.57 -49.54
C SER A 696 -4.94 30.32 -50.11
N GLU A 697 -5.40 30.43 -51.36
CA GLU A 697 -5.53 29.29 -52.28
C GLU A 697 -4.13 28.77 -52.66
N GLU A 698 -3.80 27.52 -52.31
CA GLU A 698 -2.91 26.69 -53.13
C GLU A 698 -3.76 25.60 -53.78
N GLU A 699 -4.01 25.72 -55.08
CA GLU A 699 -4.66 24.67 -55.89
C GLU A 699 -3.68 23.49 -56.04
N ASP A 700 -3.76 22.51 -55.15
CA ASP A 700 -2.97 21.29 -55.25
C ASP A 700 -3.36 20.49 -56.50
N TYR A 701 -2.42 20.34 -57.43
CA TYR A 701 -2.60 19.58 -58.67
C TYR A 701 -2.56 18.08 -58.35
N GLU A 702 -3.68 17.50 -57.91
CA GLU A 702 -3.81 16.05 -57.76
C GLU A 702 -3.45 15.33 -59.08
N LEU A 703 -2.32 14.61 -59.06
CA LEU A 703 -1.94 13.72 -60.15
C LEU A 703 -3.02 12.65 -60.32
N PRO A 704 -3.49 12.36 -61.54
CA PRO A 704 -4.55 11.37 -61.76
C PRO A 704 -4.05 9.96 -61.45
N THR A 705 -4.25 9.52 -60.21
CA THR A 705 -3.96 8.17 -59.73
C THR A 705 -5.17 7.25 -59.89
N PRO A 706 -4.98 5.99 -60.32
CA PRO A 706 -6.07 5.02 -60.37
C PRO A 706 -6.62 4.76 -58.96
N GLY A 707 -7.94 4.61 -58.84
CA GLY A 707 -8.56 4.32 -57.54
C GLY A 707 -8.18 2.92 -57.05
N VAL A 708 -8.06 2.76 -55.73
CA VAL A 708 -7.80 1.45 -55.11
C VAL A 708 -9.10 0.62 -55.09
N MET A 709 -8.97 -0.69 -55.34
CA MET A 709 -10.05 -1.64 -55.13
C MET A 709 -10.12 -1.98 -53.63
N LYS A 710 -11.29 -1.92 -53.00
CA LYS A 710 -11.51 -2.34 -51.60
C LYS A 710 -12.41 -3.59 -51.59
N PRO A 711 -12.10 -4.66 -50.83
CA PRO A 711 -13.04 -5.78 -50.67
C PRO A 711 -14.33 -5.30 -50.01
N ASP A 712 -15.47 -5.93 -50.31
CA ASP A 712 -16.78 -5.55 -49.77
C ASP A 712 -16.96 -6.08 -48.32
N ILE A 713 -15.98 -5.76 -47.47
CA ILE A 713 -15.96 -5.90 -46.02
C ILE A 713 -16.35 -4.53 -45.43
N THR A 714 -17.19 -4.54 -44.41
CA THR A 714 -17.60 -3.33 -43.70
C THR A 714 -16.46 -2.85 -42.79
N PHE A 715 -15.99 -1.64 -43.03
CA PHE A 715 -14.99 -0.95 -42.21
C PHE A 715 -15.68 -0.10 -41.11
N PHE A 716 -14.96 0.24 -40.05
CA PHE A 716 -15.43 1.24 -39.09
C PHE A 716 -15.65 2.58 -39.83
N GLY A 717 -16.81 3.20 -39.59
CA GLY A 717 -17.27 4.38 -40.35
C GLY A 717 -18.00 4.09 -41.66
N GLU A 718 -18.23 2.82 -42.04
CA GLU A 718 -19.13 2.45 -43.14
C GLU A 718 -20.46 1.88 -42.65
N ASP A 719 -21.54 2.14 -43.39
CA ASP A 719 -22.85 1.54 -43.15
C ASP A 719 -22.82 0.01 -43.33
N LEU A 720 -23.56 -0.70 -42.47
CA LEU A 720 -23.71 -2.15 -42.59
C LEU A 720 -24.66 -2.53 -43.74
N PRO A 721 -24.53 -3.74 -44.31
CA PRO A 721 -25.45 -4.21 -45.35
C PRO A 721 -26.92 -4.21 -44.87
N ASP A 722 -27.78 -3.48 -45.58
CA ASP A 722 -29.24 -3.38 -45.39
C ASP A 722 -29.92 -4.73 -45.08
N GLU A 723 -29.41 -5.80 -45.69
CA GLU A 723 -29.92 -7.17 -45.55
C GLU A 723 -29.93 -7.66 -44.10
N PHE A 724 -28.95 -7.27 -43.26
CA PHE A 724 -28.88 -7.68 -41.86
C PHE A 724 -30.09 -7.18 -41.06
N GLY A 725 -30.30 -5.86 -41.05
CA GLY A 725 -31.38 -5.23 -40.30
C GLY A 725 -32.75 -5.63 -40.81
N GLN A 726 -32.93 -5.66 -42.14
CA GLN A 726 -34.19 -6.07 -42.76
C GLN A 726 -34.51 -7.55 -42.46
N ARG A 727 -33.55 -8.48 -42.56
CA ARG A 727 -33.78 -9.90 -42.30
C ARG A 727 -34.09 -10.18 -40.83
N LEU A 728 -33.34 -9.58 -39.91
CA LEU A 728 -33.53 -9.76 -38.48
C LEU A 728 -34.91 -9.23 -38.05
N ILE A 729 -35.20 -7.96 -38.33
CA ILE A 729 -36.38 -7.27 -37.81
C ILE A 729 -37.68 -7.73 -38.50
N ARG A 730 -37.66 -7.94 -39.82
CA ARG A 730 -38.90 -8.21 -40.60
C ARG A 730 -39.21 -9.70 -40.81
N HIS A 731 -38.34 -10.63 -40.39
CA HIS A 731 -38.54 -12.06 -40.65
C HIS A 731 -38.12 -13.00 -39.52
N ASP A 732 -36.90 -12.87 -38.99
CA ASP A 732 -36.34 -13.88 -38.06
C ASP A 732 -36.76 -13.64 -36.60
N ARG A 733 -36.99 -12.38 -36.20
CA ARG A 733 -37.42 -11.98 -34.84
C ARG A 733 -38.66 -12.72 -34.32
N ASP A 734 -39.67 -12.87 -35.16
CA ASP A 734 -40.96 -13.46 -34.77
C ASP A 734 -41.01 -15.00 -34.94
N LYS A 735 -39.93 -15.60 -35.45
CA LYS A 735 -39.85 -17.04 -35.75
C LYS A 735 -38.91 -17.80 -34.83
N VAL A 736 -37.90 -17.14 -34.28
CA VAL A 736 -36.87 -17.78 -33.46
C VAL A 736 -37.45 -18.41 -32.17
N ASP A 737 -37.02 -19.63 -31.87
CA ASP A 737 -37.37 -20.35 -30.64
C ASP A 737 -36.15 -20.73 -29.77
N LEU A 738 -34.93 -20.44 -30.24
CA LEU A 738 -33.68 -20.57 -29.49
C LEU A 738 -32.58 -19.71 -30.14
N VAL A 739 -31.78 -19.03 -29.32
CA VAL A 739 -30.55 -18.34 -29.77
C VAL A 739 -29.33 -19.05 -29.21
N ILE A 740 -28.30 -19.26 -30.03
CA ILE A 740 -27.01 -19.79 -29.59
C ILE A 740 -25.92 -18.81 -30.05
N VAL A 741 -25.12 -18.31 -29.11
CA VAL A 741 -23.99 -17.42 -29.37
C VAL A 741 -22.71 -18.23 -29.18
N ILE A 742 -21.87 -18.32 -30.22
CA ILE A 742 -20.67 -19.17 -30.21
C ILE A 742 -19.44 -18.39 -30.67
N GLY A 743 -18.40 -18.35 -29.83
CA GLY A 743 -17.08 -17.85 -30.23
C GLY A 743 -17.02 -16.35 -30.58
N THR A 744 -17.92 -15.54 -30.04
CA THR A 744 -17.90 -14.07 -30.17
C THR A 744 -17.88 -13.38 -28.81
N SER A 745 -17.25 -12.21 -28.77
CA SER A 745 -17.20 -11.32 -27.60
C SER A 745 -18.32 -10.27 -27.56
N LEU A 746 -19.24 -10.26 -28.55
CA LEU A 746 -20.39 -9.36 -28.62
C LEU A 746 -20.11 -7.87 -28.30
N LYS A 747 -18.91 -7.34 -28.57
CA LYS A 747 -18.57 -5.92 -28.36
C LYS A 747 -18.74 -5.03 -29.60
N VAL A 748 -19.30 -5.54 -30.69
CA VAL A 748 -19.40 -4.80 -31.98
C VAL A 748 -20.87 -4.76 -32.36
N ALA A 749 -21.46 -3.57 -32.28
CA ALA A 749 -22.79 -3.28 -32.79
C ALA A 749 -22.81 -3.42 -34.33
N PRO A 750 -23.95 -3.76 -34.94
CA PRO A 750 -25.26 -4.08 -34.34
C PRO A 750 -25.40 -5.56 -33.94
N VAL A 751 -24.39 -6.41 -34.22
CA VAL A 751 -24.47 -7.86 -33.91
C VAL A 751 -24.50 -8.11 -32.39
N ALA A 752 -23.84 -7.24 -31.62
CA ALA A 752 -23.93 -7.19 -30.16
C ALA A 752 -25.36 -7.03 -29.62
N GLU A 753 -26.23 -6.34 -30.36
CA GLU A 753 -27.58 -5.96 -29.90
C GLU A 753 -28.65 -7.01 -30.22
N VAL A 754 -28.36 -7.95 -31.12
CA VAL A 754 -29.30 -9.01 -31.54
C VAL A 754 -29.95 -9.73 -30.35
N PRO A 755 -29.23 -10.13 -29.27
CA PRO A 755 -29.85 -10.76 -28.11
C PRO A 755 -30.85 -9.87 -27.35
N GLY A 756 -30.76 -8.54 -27.47
CA GLY A 756 -31.68 -7.57 -26.87
C GLY A 756 -32.91 -7.24 -27.75
N VAL A 757 -32.76 -7.26 -29.08
CA VAL A 757 -33.86 -7.01 -30.04
C VAL A 757 -34.86 -8.18 -30.09
N LEU A 758 -34.40 -9.41 -29.82
CA LEU A 758 -35.19 -10.63 -29.88
C LEU A 758 -36.20 -10.77 -28.70
N PRO A 759 -37.31 -11.52 -28.87
CA PRO A 759 -38.34 -11.61 -27.84
C PRO A 759 -37.82 -12.20 -26.52
N ARG A 760 -38.07 -11.51 -25.39
CA ARG A 760 -37.49 -11.85 -24.07
C ARG A 760 -37.70 -13.31 -23.64
N HIS A 761 -38.82 -13.93 -24.05
CA HIS A 761 -39.18 -15.32 -23.71
C HIS A 761 -38.35 -16.39 -24.43
N VAL A 762 -37.61 -16.03 -25.50
CA VAL A 762 -36.77 -16.95 -26.26
C VAL A 762 -35.54 -17.31 -25.43
N PRO A 763 -35.22 -18.61 -25.24
CA PRO A 763 -34.00 -19.04 -24.55
C PRO A 763 -32.74 -18.64 -25.32
N GLN A 764 -31.67 -18.33 -24.58
CA GLN A 764 -30.38 -17.90 -25.13
C GLN A 764 -29.27 -18.71 -24.48
N ILE A 765 -28.40 -19.32 -25.29
CA ILE A 765 -27.25 -20.12 -24.87
C ILE A 765 -25.97 -19.40 -25.33
N TYR A 766 -24.99 -19.25 -24.43
CA TYR A 766 -23.69 -18.65 -24.72
C TYR A 766 -22.58 -19.69 -24.60
N ILE A 767 -21.71 -19.77 -25.60
CA ILE A 767 -20.61 -20.75 -25.70
C ILE A 767 -19.33 -20.00 -26.12
N SER A 768 -18.47 -19.72 -25.15
CA SER A 768 -17.19 -19.02 -25.37
C SER A 768 -16.11 -19.50 -24.42
N ARG A 769 -14.87 -19.03 -24.65
CA ARG A 769 -13.73 -19.23 -23.72
C ARG A 769 -13.64 -18.15 -22.65
N THR A 770 -14.39 -17.06 -22.79
CA THR A 770 -14.39 -15.91 -21.89
C THR A 770 -15.83 -15.56 -21.48
N ASP A 771 -16.05 -15.40 -20.18
CA ASP A 771 -17.35 -15.03 -19.64
C ASP A 771 -17.66 -13.54 -19.90
N GLN A 772 -18.78 -13.31 -20.59
CA GLN A 772 -19.27 -11.98 -20.95
C GLN A 772 -20.08 -11.34 -19.80
N GLY A 773 -19.45 -11.12 -18.64
CA GLY A 773 -20.04 -10.34 -17.53
C GLY A 773 -21.36 -10.88 -16.93
N TRP A 774 -21.82 -12.06 -17.34
CA TRP A 774 -22.90 -12.77 -16.66
C TRP A 774 -22.40 -13.20 -15.29
N PRO A 775 -23.22 -13.14 -14.23
CA PRO A 775 -22.83 -13.64 -12.92
C PRO A 775 -22.66 -15.17 -12.98
N SER A 776 -21.42 -15.59 -13.24
CA SER A 776 -20.87 -16.81 -12.67
C SER A 776 -21.14 -16.82 -11.17
N VAL A 777 -21.23 -18.00 -10.55
CA VAL A 777 -21.41 -18.13 -9.09
C VAL A 777 -20.05 -17.89 -8.41
N THR A 778 -19.50 -16.69 -8.60
CA THR A 778 -18.36 -16.16 -7.86
C THR A 778 -18.80 -15.96 -6.42
N MET A 779 -18.16 -16.67 -5.50
CA MET A 779 -18.51 -16.57 -4.08
C MET A 779 -17.92 -15.29 -3.48
N GLU A 780 -18.71 -14.63 -2.65
CA GLU A 780 -18.25 -13.51 -1.82
C GLU A 780 -17.59 -14.08 -0.55
N TYR A 781 -16.50 -13.46 -0.11
CA TYR A 781 -15.76 -13.83 1.09
C TYR A 781 -15.50 -12.60 1.96
N VAL A 782 -15.37 -12.80 3.27
CA VAL A 782 -14.97 -11.78 4.24
C VAL A 782 -13.58 -12.12 4.76
N ILE A 783 -12.62 -11.21 4.61
CA ILE A 783 -11.32 -11.27 5.30
C ILE A 783 -11.43 -10.51 6.62
N ARG A 784 -10.91 -11.10 7.70
CA ARG A 784 -10.73 -10.44 9.01
C ARG A 784 -9.26 -10.07 9.21
N PHE A 785 -8.96 -8.78 9.33
CA PHE A 785 -7.60 -8.25 9.49
C PHE A 785 -7.17 -8.06 10.96
N ALA A 786 -5.86 -8.10 11.19
CA ALA A 786 -5.25 -7.61 12.42
C ALA A 786 -5.30 -6.08 12.48
N GLN A 787 -5.51 -5.55 13.69
CA GLN A 787 -5.69 -4.11 13.94
C GLN A 787 -4.34 -3.39 14.12
N VAL A 788 -3.54 -3.52 13.06
CA VAL A 788 -2.26 -2.84 12.84
C VAL A 788 -2.14 -2.55 11.35
N HIS A 789 -1.26 -1.61 10.98
CA HIS A 789 -0.80 -1.37 9.61
C HIS A 789 -1.94 -1.27 8.57
N GLU A 790 -2.96 -0.47 8.88
CA GLU A 790 -4.19 -0.23 8.12
C GLU A 790 -3.92 0.00 6.62
N THR A 791 -2.92 0.82 6.33
CA THR A 791 -2.51 1.22 4.97
C THR A 791 -1.84 0.09 4.18
N PHE A 792 -1.39 -0.99 4.83
CA PHE A 792 -0.73 -2.13 4.21
C PHE A 792 -1.68 -3.30 3.93
N ARG A 793 -2.83 -3.38 4.62
CA ARG A 793 -3.78 -4.50 4.55
C ARG A 793 -4.24 -4.81 3.12
N ARG A 794 -4.75 -3.79 2.43
CA ARG A 794 -5.24 -3.89 1.06
C ARG A 794 -4.09 -4.17 0.06
N PRO A 795 -2.99 -3.38 0.04
CA PRO A 795 -1.84 -3.67 -0.82
C PRO A 795 -1.21 -5.04 -0.62
N GLU A 796 -1.17 -5.59 0.60
CA GLU A 796 -0.74 -6.98 0.82
C GLU A 796 -1.64 -7.92 0.02
N ILE A 797 -2.96 -7.93 0.29
CA ILE A 797 -3.91 -8.87 -0.34
C ILE A 797 -3.95 -8.74 -1.87
N GLU A 798 -3.90 -7.53 -2.42
CA GLU A 798 -3.81 -7.30 -3.87
C GLU A 798 -2.51 -7.91 -4.45
N SER A 799 -1.38 -7.79 -3.75
CA SER A 799 -0.11 -8.43 -4.13
C SER A 799 -0.12 -9.95 -3.96
N LEU A 800 -0.88 -10.49 -2.99
CA LEU A 800 -1.06 -11.93 -2.82
C LEU A 800 -1.85 -12.52 -4.00
N ALA A 801 -2.94 -11.86 -4.40
CA ALA A 801 -3.76 -12.25 -5.55
C ALA A 801 -2.93 -12.18 -6.84
N ALA A 802 -2.20 -11.08 -7.05
CA ALA A 802 -1.35 -10.90 -8.22
C ALA A 802 -0.22 -11.93 -8.34
N LEU A 803 0.43 -12.35 -7.23
CA LEU A 803 1.41 -13.44 -7.28
C LEU A 803 0.74 -14.78 -7.64
N ALA A 804 -0.43 -15.06 -7.07
CA ALA A 804 -1.13 -16.32 -7.26
C ALA A 804 -1.87 -16.43 -8.62
N GLY A 805 -2.02 -15.32 -9.35
CA GLY A 805 -2.82 -15.25 -10.58
C GLY A 805 -4.32 -15.32 -10.33
N ILE A 806 -4.77 -14.89 -9.14
CA ILE A 806 -6.18 -14.91 -8.74
C ILE A 806 -6.86 -13.61 -9.17
N ASP A 807 -8.00 -13.73 -9.84
CA ASP A 807 -8.89 -12.61 -10.11
C ASP A 807 -9.60 -12.17 -8.82
N LEU A 808 -9.18 -11.03 -8.27
CA LEU A 808 -9.64 -10.50 -6.99
C LEU A 808 -10.39 -9.19 -7.20
N GLU A 809 -11.68 -9.16 -6.81
CA GLU A 809 -12.48 -7.95 -6.74
C GLU A 809 -12.75 -7.60 -5.26
N ILE A 810 -12.34 -6.41 -4.82
CA ILE A 810 -12.65 -5.90 -3.48
C ILE A 810 -13.98 -5.16 -3.55
N LEU A 811 -15.00 -5.72 -2.89
CA LEU A 811 -16.37 -5.18 -2.88
C LEU A 811 -16.61 -4.16 -1.77
N TYR A 812 -15.92 -4.30 -0.63
CA TYR A 812 -16.02 -3.36 0.49
C TYR A 812 -14.77 -3.41 1.34
N TYR A 813 -14.17 -2.25 1.61
CA TYR A 813 -13.04 -2.07 2.53
C TYR A 813 -13.18 -0.74 3.27
N ASP A 814 -13.03 -0.77 4.59
CA ASP A 814 -12.93 0.42 5.44
C ASP A 814 -11.70 0.25 6.34
N GLN A 815 -10.80 1.24 6.35
CA GLN A 815 -9.58 1.19 7.16
C GLN A 815 -9.86 1.12 8.67
N PHE A 816 -11.00 1.64 9.12
CA PHE A 816 -11.44 1.59 10.51
C PHE A 816 -12.15 0.27 10.88
N SER A 817 -12.45 -0.58 9.88
CA SER A 817 -13.03 -1.92 10.10
C SER A 817 -11.95 -2.99 10.04
N PRO A 818 -12.05 -4.08 10.82
CA PRO A 818 -11.27 -5.29 10.59
C PRO A 818 -11.75 -6.08 9.37
N TYR A 819 -12.94 -5.78 8.81
CA TYR A 819 -13.59 -6.62 7.81
C TYR A 819 -13.47 -6.04 6.40
N CYS A 820 -13.10 -6.91 5.46
CA CYS A 820 -13.07 -6.60 4.03
C CYS A 820 -13.88 -7.64 3.27
N VAL A 821 -14.84 -7.20 2.46
CA VAL A 821 -15.60 -8.10 1.58
C VAL A 821 -14.91 -8.14 0.23
N ILE A 822 -14.56 -9.34 -0.20
CA ILE A 822 -13.92 -9.62 -1.48
C ILE A 822 -14.70 -10.67 -2.25
N LYS A 823 -14.36 -10.83 -3.51
CA LYS A 823 -14.93 -11.82 -4.43
C LYS A 823 -13.77 -12.44 -5.20
N VAL A 824 -13.73 -13.77 -5.21
CA VAL A 824 -12.72 -14.58 -5.91
C VAL A 824 -13.41 -15.77 -6.60
N PRO A 825 -12.78 -16.43 -7.59
CA PRO A 825 -13.47 -17.40 -8.43
C PRO A 825 -13.85 -18.68 -7.67
N THR A 826 -12.99 -19.19 -6.78
CA THR A 826 -13.22 -20.43 -6.05
C THR A 826 -12.77 -20.39 -4.58
N GLU A 827 -13.25 -21.35 -3.77
CA GLU A 827 -12.78 -21.54 -2.39
C GLU A 827 -11.27 -21.92 -2.34
N ALA A 828 -10.76 -22.60 -3.38
CA ALA A 828 -9.34 -22.92 -3.46
C ALA A 828 -8.48 -21.66 -3.64
N ASP A 829 -8.98 -20.67 -4.38
CA ASP A 829 -8.35 -19.36 -4.53
C ASP A 829 -8.40 -18.59 -3.21
N ALA A 830 -9.55 -18.56 -2.53
CA ALA A 830 -9.69 -17.96 -1.19
C ALA A 830 -8.70 -18.55 -0.17
N ARG A 831 -8.53 -19.88 -0.16
CA ARG A 831 -7.54 -20.59 0.66
C ARG A 831 -6.10 -20.23 0.28
N THR A 832 -5.81 -20.12 -1.02
CA THR A 832 -4.46 -19.81 -1.53
C THR A 832 -4.07 -18.37 -1.22
N LEU A 833 -5.02 -17.43 -1.36
CA LEU A 833 -4.88 -16.01 -1.04
C LEU A 833 -4.51 -15.79 0.42
N ILE A 834 -5.27 -16.39 1.35
CA ILE A 834 -5.04 -16.18 2.80
C ILE A 834 -3.78 -16.89 3.31
N ALA A 835 -3.38 -18.01 2.69
CA ALA A 835 -2.38 -18.93 3.22
C ALA A 835 -1.02 -18.28 3.54
N ARG A 836 -0.63 -17.22 2.82
CA ARG A 836 0.65 -16.51 3.05
C ARG A 836 0.50 -15.07 3.59
N SER A 837 -0.73 -14.59 3.85
CA SER A 837 -0.94 -13.26 4.43
C SER A 837 -0.41 -13.16 5.85
N ILE A 838 0.11 -11.99 6.20
CA ILE A 838 0.59 -11.64 7.53
C ILE A 838 -0.39 -10.69 8.23
N LEU A 839 -1.04 -9.77 7.50
CA LEU A 839 -1.94 -8.78 8.09
C LEU A 839 -3.37 -9.30 8.25
N ALA A 840 -3.82 -10.21 7.39
CA ALA A 840 -5.06 -10.93 7.62
C ALA A 840 -4.89 -11.98 8.73
N LYS A 841 -5.99 -12.31 9.42
CA LYS A 841 -6.08 -13.41 10.40
C LYS A 841 -6.77 -14.62 9.80
N ASP A 842 -7.94 -14.40 9.19
CA ASP A 842 -8.84 -15.46 8.72
C ASP A 842 -9.61 -15.00 7.48
N ILE A 843 -10.10 -15.96 6.69
CA ILE A 843 -11.06 -15.75 5.61
C ILE A 843 -12.30 -16.63 5.79
N PHE A 844 -13.46 -16.04 5.51
CA PHE A 844 -14.79 -16.66 5.65
C PHE A 844 -15.55 -16.59 4.32
N GLU A 845 -16.29 -17.62 3.93
CA GLU A 845 -17.29 -17.54 2.85
C GLU A 845 -18.50 -16.76 3.37
N LEU A 846 -18.96 -15.74 2.64
CA LEU A 846 -20.05 -14.88 3.07
C LEU A 846 -21.41 -15.57 2.89
N TRP A 847 -22.05 -15.91 4.00
CA TRP A 847 -23.38 -16.54 4.00
C TRP A 847 -24.51 -15.52 4.05
N GLY A 848 -24.28 -14.34 4.63
CA GLY A 848 -25.17 -13.19 4.51
C GLY A 848 -24.69 -11.99 5.32
N GLN A 849 -25.19 -10.80 4.98
CA GLN A 849 -24.82 -9.53 5.62
C GLN A 849 -26.03 -8.61 5.82
N GLY A 850 -25.90 -7.65 6.74
CA GLY A 850 -26.89 -6.60 6.97
C GLY A 850 -26.41 -5.59 8.01
N THR A 851 -27.17 -4.52 8.20
CA THR A 851 -26.99 -3.56 9.30
C THR A 851 -27.60 -4.09 10.61
N ASN A 852 -28.65 -4.90 10.51
CA ASN A 852 -29.36 -5.52 11.62
C ASN A 852 -29.59 -7.04 11.37
N TYR A 853 -29.99 -7.77 12.41
CA TYR A 853 -30.20 -9.21 12.31
C TYR A 853 -31.35 -9.63 11.38
N GLU A 854 -32.38 -8.80 11.19
CA GLU A 854 -33.50 -9.14 10.29
C GLU A 854 -33.05 -9.17 8.83
N GLU A 855 -32.25 -8.16 8.42
CA GLU A 855 -31.56 -8.11 7.12
C GLU A 855 -30.63 -9.30 6.93
N VAL A 856 -29.76 -9.59 7.91
CA VAL A 856 -28.85 -10.76 7.85
C VAL A 856 -29.66 -12.04 7.65
N HIS A 857 -30.76 -12.24 8.37
CA HIS A 857 -31.59 -13.43 8.21
C HIS A 857 -32.29 -13.50 6.84
N ALA A 858 -32.70 -12.35 6.28
CA ALA A 858 -33.25 -12.28 4.93
C ALA A 858 -32.18 -12.59 3.86
N ASP A 859 -30.97 -12.04 4.00
CA ASP A 859 -29.87 -12.23 3.06
C ASP A 859 -29.32 -13.66 3.11
N VAL A 860 -29.21 -14.27 4.31
CA VAL A 860 -28.85 -15.69 4.48
C VAL A 860 -29.84 -16.61 3.76
N ARG A 861 -31.16 -16.36 3.89
CA ARG A 861 -32.19 -17.08 3.12
C ARG A 861 -31.99 -16.89 1.61
N ARG A 862 -31.83 -15.65 1.15
CA ARG A 862 -31.67 -15.31 -0.26
C ARG A 862 -30.42 -15.95 -0.90
N ARG A 863 -29.28 -15.93 -0.19
CA ARG A 863 -27.98 -16.39 -0.70
C ARG A 863 -27.79 -17.90 -0.59
N THR A 864 -28.02 -18.49 0.58
CA THR A 864 -27.49 -19.83 0.91
C THR A 864 -28.54 -20.93 1.08
N GLN A 865 -29.84 -20.62 1.05
CA GLN A 865 -30.90 -21.60 1.29
C GLN A 865 -30.83 -22.85 0.39
N HIS A 866 -30.35 -22.70 -0.84
CA HIS A 866 -30.18 -23.80 -1.78
C HIS A 866 -29.07 -24.80 -1.40
N ARG A 867 -28.20 -24.46 -0.44
CA ARG A 867 -27.05 -25.27 0.01
C ARG A 867 -27.19 -25.84 1.42
N TRP A 868 -28.18 -25.45 2.21
CA TRP A 868 -28.27 -25.89 3.62
C TRP A 868 -28.40 -27.42 3.77
N ASP A 869 -29.01 -28.11 2.80
CA ASP A 869 -29.09 -29.57 2.80
C ASP A 869 -27.71 -30.25 2.59
N GLU A 870 -26.72 -29.58 1.99
CA GLU A 870 -25.32 -30.06 1.87
C GLU A 870 -24.67 -30.17 3.27
N PHE A 871 -24.90 -29.15 4.12
CA PHE A 871 -24.30 -29.03 5.44
C PHE A 871 -25.14 -29.66 6.57
N LYS A 872 -26.34 -30.15 6.26
CA LYS A 872 -27.34 -30.57 7.26
C LYS A 872 -26.87 -31.58 8.30
N LYS A 873 -25.93 -32.46 7.95
CA LYS A 873 -25.44 -33.55 8.83
C LYS A 873 -24.01 -33.35 9.34
N VAL A 874 -23.32 -32.28 8.95
CA VAL A 874 -21.93 -32.04 9.36
C VAL A 874 -21.85 -31.66 10.83
N SER A 875 -20.75 -31.98 11.51
CA SER A 875 -20.54 -31.45 12.86
C SER A 875 -20.14 -29.98 12.78
N PHE A 876 -20.79 -29.13 13.58
CA PHE A 876 -20.63 -27.68 13.45
C PHE A 876 -20.42 -26.99 14.80
N ARG A 877 -19.95 -25.74 14.77
CA ARG A 877 -20.07 -24.80 15.89
C ARG A 877 -20.47 -23.42 15.39
N PHE A 878 -20.94 -22.58 16.32
CA PHE A 878 -21.16 -21.15 16.08
C PHE A 878 -20.28 -20.33 17.02
N THR A 879 -19.67 -19.29 16.47
CA THR A 879 -18.80 -18.31 17.14
C THR A 879 -19.40 -16.92 16.95
N ILE A 880 -19.30 -16.04 17.95
CA ILE A 880 -19.70 -14.63 17.83
C ILE A 880 -18.54 -13.75 18.25
N ASP A 881 -18.04 -13.00 17.28
CA ASP A 881 -16.96 -12.04 17.39
C ASP A 881 -17.54 -10.62 17.20
N SER A 882 -17.29 -9.74 18.17
CA SER A 882 -17.85 -8.38 18.18
C SER A 882 -16.69 -7.39 18.23
N PHE A 883 -16.37 -6.75 17.11
CA PHE A 883 -15.34 -5.73 17.05
C PHE A 883 -15.86 -4.42 17.66
N CYS A 884 -15.06 -3.76 18.50
CA CYS A 884 -15.44 -2.57 19.28
C CYS A 884 -16.76 -2.69 20.08
N GLY A 885 -17.24 -3.90 20.36
CA GLY A 885 -18.47 -4.16 21.09
C GLY A 885 -18.36 -5.33 22.07
N LYS A 886 -19.28 -5.41 23.04
CA LYS A 886 -19.34 -6.51 24.02
C LYS A 886 -20.76 -7.07 24.12
N ARG A 887 -20.92 -8.40 23.97
CA ARG A 887 -22.19 -9.10 24.19
C ARG A 887 -22.12 -10.11 25.33
N LYS A 888 -23.13 -10.08 26.21
CA LYS A 888 -23.34 -11.08 27.27
C LYS A 888 -23.63 -12.46 26.68
N GLN A 889 -23.25 -13.52 27.40
CA GLN A 889 -23.36 -14.90 26.93
C GLN A 889 -24.81 -15.35 26.63
N GLU A 890 -25.79 -14.77 27.32
CA GLU A 890 -27.22 -14.99 27.07
C GLU A 890 -27.66 -14.41 25.71
N ALA A 891 -27.22 -13.19 25.39
CA ALA A 891 -27.46 -12.57 24.09
C ALA A 891 -26.75 -13.32 22.96
N LYS A 892 -25.50 -13.76 23.19
CA LYS A 892 -24.78 -14.60 22.22
C LYS A 892 -25.55 -15.90 21.91
N ARG A 893 -26.12 -16.57 22.93
CA ARG A 893 -26.97 -17.76 22.72
C ARG A 893 -28.26 -17.44 21.97
N ALA A 894 -28.91 -16.31 22.25
CA ALA A 894 -30.13 -15.90 21.55
C ALA A 894 -29.87 -15.65 20.04
N ILE A 895 -28.75 -15.01 19.70
CA ILE A 895 -28.31 -14.82 18.31
C ILE A 895 -28.06 -16.16 17.62
N ILE A 896 -27.35 -17.10 18.24
CA ILE A 896 -27.14 -18.45 17.65
C ILE A 896 -28.48 -19.16 17.42
N GLN A 897 -29.44 -19.00 18.34
CA GLN A 897 -30.77 -19.61 18.22
C GLN A 897 -31.65 -18.96 17.14
N SER A 898 -31.45 -17.69 16.77
CA SER A 898 -32.23 -17.06 15.70
C SER A 898 -31.91 -17.64 14.31
N PHE A 899 -30.71 -18.20 14.12
CA PHE A 899 -30.33 -18.98 12.93
C PHE A 899 -30.88 -20.43 12.90
N SER A 900 -31.74 -20.83 13.84
CA SER A 900 -32.31 -22.20 13.90
C SER A 900 -33.06 -22.63 12.64
N TYR A 901 -33.56 -21.69 11.82
CA TYR A 901 -34.22 -21.98 10.54
C TYR A 901 -33.30 -22.60 9.48
N VAL A 902 -31.97 -22.52 9.65
CA VAL A 902 -31.00 -23.16 8.73
C VAL A 902 -31.09 -24.70 8.81
N GLY A 903 -31.55 -25.24 9.95
CA GLY A 903 -31.99 -26.63 10.05
C GLY A 903 -30.87 -27.68 10.04
N PHE A 904 -29.69 -27.36 10.60
CA PHE A 904 -28.60 -28.32 10.77
C PHE A 904 -28.92 -29.34 11.88
N ASP A 905 -28.96 -30.62 11.50
CA ASP A 905 -29.23 -31.79 12.35
C ASP A 905 -27.94 -32.45 12.89
N GLY A 906 -26.76 -32.01 12.43
CA GLY A 906 -25.46 -32.56 12.79
C GLY A 906 -25.00 -32.25 14.22
N PRO A 907 -24.01 -32.98 14.77
CA PRO A 907 -23.62 -32.87 16.17
C PRO A 907 -22.77 -31.61 16.43
N ILE A 908 -23.15 -30.80 17.41
CA ILE A 908 -22.38 -29.62 17.81
C ILE A 908 -21.03 -30.03 18.42
N ARG A 909 -19.91 -29.55 17.88
CA ARG A 909 -18.54 -29.85 18.35
C ARG A 909 -17.73 -28.58 18.57
N MET A 910 -17.42 -28.26 19.83
CA MET A 910 -16.64 -27.05 20.16
C MET A 910 -15.15 -27.12 19.75
N LYS A 911 -14.59 -28.34 19.67
CA LYS A 911 -13.21 -28.62 19.23
C LYS A 911 -13.27 -29.42 17.94
N ASN A 912 -12.53 -28.97 16.92
CA ASN A 912 -12.42 -29.57 15.59
C ASN A 912 -13.79 -30.00 15.01
N PRO A 913 -14.75 -29.06 14.83
CA PRO A 913 -15.93 -29.32 14.01
C PRO A 913 -15.52 -29.55 12.55
N ASP A 914 -16.45 -30.10 11.76
CA ASP A 914 -16.27 -30.16 10.30
C ASP A 914 -16.50 -28.77 9.68
N GLU A 915 -17.41 -27.96 10.23
CA GLU A 915 -17.69 -26.58 9.81
C GLU A 915 -17.81 -25.60 11.00
N ASP A 916 -17.37 -24.35 10.81
CA ASP A 916 -17.37 -23.33 11.85
C ASP A 916 -18.00 -22.03 11.35
N PHE A 917 -19.13 -21.64 11.93
CA PHE A 917 -19.90 -20.47 11.50
C PHE A 917 -19.69 -19.30 12.45
N TRP A 918 -19.29 -18.15 11.91
CA TRP A 918 -18.98 -16.95 12.68
C TRP A 918 -20.00 -15.86 12.37
N VAL A 919 -20.59 -15.29 13.42
CA VAL A 919 -21.25 -13.99 13.35
C VAL A 919 -20.20 -12.94 13.70
N LEU A 920 -19.88 -12.09 12.73
CA LEU A 920 -18.91 -11.02 12.82
C LEU A 920 -19.69 -9.70 12.92
N GLU A 921 -19.61 -9.04 14.06
CA GLU A 921 -20.23 -7.73 14.29
C GLU A 921 -19.17 -6.63 14.23
N ASP A 922 -19.49 -5.55 13.55
CA ASP A 922 -18.68 -4.34 13.40
C ASP A 922 -19.38 -3.17 14.11
N PHE A 923 -18.86 -2.72 15.25
CA PHE A 923 -19.32 -1.52 15.94
C PHE A 923 -18.39 -0.34 15.62
N VAL A 924 -18.95 0.86 15.48
CA VAL A 924 -18.18 2.08 15.24
C VAL A 924 -17.22 2.33 16.41
N SER A 925 -15.96 2.63 16.13
CA SER A 925 -14.96 2.93 17.17
C SER A 925 -14.97 4.42 17.55
N ASP A 926 -14.65 4.73 18.81
CA ASP A 926 -14.52 6.13 19.28
C ASP A 926 -13.47 6.91 18.46
N VAL A 927 -12.43 6.22 17.97
CA VAL A 927 -11.38 6.77 17.11
C VAL A 927 -11.93 7.16 15.74
N GLU A 928 -12.80 6.33 15.14
CA GLU A 928 -13.48 6.65 13.88
C GLU A 928 -14.38 7.89 14.04
N VAL A 929 -15.15 7.97 15.13
CA VAL A 929 -16.01 9.13 15.43
C VAL A 929 -15.18 10.41 15.59
N ALA A 930 -14.12 10.36 16.39
CA ALA A 930 -13.25 11.51 16.63
C ALA A 930 -12.52 11.98 15.36
N THR A 931 -12.12 11.05 14.48
CA THR A 931 -11.43 11.36 13.22
C THR A 931 -12.38 11.93 12.17
N ARG A 932 -13.60 11.38 12.05
CA ARG A 932 -14.58 11.81 11.04
C ARG A 932 -15.36 13.06 11.44
N THR A 933 -15.47 13.38 12.73
CA THR A 933 -16.23 14.54 13.23
C THR A 933 -15.47 15.33 14.30
N PRO A 934 -14.41 16.09 13.93
CA PRO A 934 -13.64 16.88 14.88
C PRO A 934 -14.52 17.90 15.63
N GLY A 935 -14.50 17.86 16.97
CA GLY A 935 -15.14 18.86 17.83
C GLY A 935 -16.46 18.46 18.51
N ASN A 936 -17.03 17.28 18.21
CA ASN A 936 -18.28 16.82 18.85
C ASN A 936 -18.03 15.81 20.01
N THR A 937 -17.44 16.28 21.11
CA THR A 937 -16.96 15.45 22.24
C THR A 937 -18.05 14.88 23.17
N HIS A 938 -19.34 14.91 22.77
CA HIS A 938 -20.46 14.49 23.64
C HIS A 938 -21.48 13.54 23.02
N ALA A 939 -21.23 12.98 21.83
CA ALA A 939 -22.06 11.93 21.25
C ALA A 939 -21.77 10.53 21.84
N TYR A 940 -21.87 10.37 23.17
CA TYR A 940 -21.97 9.04 23.79
C TYR A 940 -23.32 8.41 23.43
N SER A 941 -23.38 7.78 22.27
CA SER A 941 -24.38 6.78 21.97
C SER A 941 -23.97 5.49 22.65
N GLU A 942 -24.79 4.96 23.58
CA GLU A 942 -24.81 3.52 23.83
C GLU A 942 -25.27 2.84 22.53
N ALA A 943 -24.34 2.59 21.60
CA ALA A 943 -24.60 1.93 20.33
C ALA A 943 -24.98 0.46 20.59
N LEU A 944 -26.26 0.25 20.90
CA LEU A 944 -26.87 -1.05 21.18
C LEU A 944 -26.82 -2.00 19.97
N GLU A 945 -26.61 -1.46 18.77
CA GLU A 945 -26.63 -2.16 17.51
C GLU A 945 -25.34 -1.90 16.71
N PRO A 946 -24.76 -2.94 16.06
CA PRO A 946 -23.57 -2.80 15.23
C PRO A 946 -23.87 -2.05 13.92
N ARG A 947 -22.84 -1.41 13.35
CA ARG A 947 -22.88 -0.77 12.03
C ARG A 947 -23.11 -1.80 10.92
N LYS A 948 -22.50 -2.98 11.04
CA LYS A 948 -22.58 -4.06 10.05
C LYS A 948 -22.41 -5.41 10.71
N ILE A 949 -23.12 -6.41 10.20
CA ILE A 949 -23.11 -7.80 10.67
C ILE A 949 -22.87 -8.68 9.46
N TYR A 950 -21.98 -9.66 9.61
CA TYR A 950 -21.76 -10.72 8.63
C TYR A 950 -21.97 -12.09 9.30
N LEU A 951 -22.68 -13.00 8.63
CA LEU A 951 -22.58 -14.43 8.89
C LEU A 951 -21.60 -15.01 7.87
N GLY A 952 -20.52 -15.62 8.34
CA GLY A 952 -19.52 -16.28 7.51
C GLY A 952 -19.28 -17.73 7.90
N ARG A 953 -19.00 -18.61 6.93
CA ARG A 953 -18.45 -19.95 7.17
C ARG A 953 -16.93 -19.86 7.09
N TRP A 954 -16.23 -20.25 8.16
CA TRP A 954 -14.77 -20.18 8.22
C TRP A 954 -14.15 -21.11 7.18
N ILE A 955 -13.18 -20.59 6.43
CA ILE A 955 -12.49 -21.32 5.37
C ILE A 955 -11.07 -21.67 5.80
N ALA A 956 -10.26 -20.67 6.18
CA ALA A 956 -8.87 -20.87 6.57
C ALA A 956 -8.31 -19.71 7.41
N ASN A 957 -7.26 -20.02 8.18
CA ASN A 957 -6.42 -19.04 8.87
C ASN A 957 -5.25 -18.62 7.97
N SER A 958 -4.65 -17.47 8.27
CA SER A 958 -3.43 -16.98 7.63
C SER A 958 -2.13 -17.53 8.26
N SER A 959 -0.98 -17.16 7.69
CA SER A 959 0.36 -17.45 8.25
C SER A 959 0.86 -16.40 9.25
N ARG A 960 0.00 -15.53 9.79
CA ARG A 960 0.40 -14.48 10.75
C ARG A 960 1.19 -14.99 11.97
N ASN A 961 0.97 -16.24 12.39
CA ASN A 961 1.74 -16.88 13.46
C ASN A 961 3.26 -16.88 13.22
N ILE A 962 3.71 -16.81 11.96
CA ILE A 962 5.13 -16.87 11.59
C ILE A 962 5.93 -15.63 12.01
N VAL A 963 5.28 -14.49 12.26
CA VAL A 963 5.94 -13.28 12.80
C VAL A 963 6.68 -13.63 14.11
N SER A 964 6.11 -14.51 14.93
CA SER A 964 6.72 -14.99 16.18
C SER A 964 7.97 -15.87 16.00
N LYS A 965 8.20 -16.43 14.80
CA LYS A 965 9.41 -17.19 14.43
C LYS A 965 10.57 -16.25 14.10
N TYR A 966 10.29 -15.16 13.40
CA TYR A 966 11.28 -14.20 12.90
C TYR A 966 11.48 -12.98 13.82
N ASP A 967 10.78 -12.94 14.96
CA ASP A 967 10.93 -11.98 16.06
C ASP A 967 12.41 -11.65 16.34
N LEU A 968 12.75 -10.36 16.23
CA LEU A 968 14.11 -9.85 16.40
C LEU A 968 14.69 -10.18 17.77
N LYS A 969 13.86 -10.29 18.83
CA LYS A 969 14.33 -10.68 20.18
C LYS A 969 14.93 -12.09 20.23
N LYS A 970 14.61 -12.94 19.24
CA LYS A 970 15.07 -14.33 19.15
C LYS A 970 16.16 -14.52 18.10
N ARG A 971 16.49 -13.48 17.32
CA ARG A 971 17.41 -13.55 16.17
C ARG A 971 18.87 -13.48 16.62
N ARG A 972 19.71 -14.38 16.12
CA ARG A 972 21.12 -14.49 16.54
C ARG A 972 21.96 -13.27 16.19
N TYR A 973 21.74 -12.67 15.01
CA TYR A 973 22.49 -11.51 14.56
C TYR A 973 21.55 -10.35 14.20
N ILE A 974 21.67 -9.26 14.98
CA ILE A 974 20.92 -8.01 14.88
C ILE A 974 21.88 -6.81 14.97
N SER A 975 21.42 -5.66 14.49
CA SER A 975 22.13 -4.38 14.44
C SER A 975 21.11 -3.23 14.29
N THR A 976 21.57 -1.98 14.33
CA THR A 976 20.79 -0.74 14.10
C THR A 976 19.97 -0.75 12.80
N THR A 977 20.43 -1.49 11.78
CA THR A 977 19.79 -1.67 10.46
C THR A 977 18.77 -2.81 10.39
N SER A 978 18.41 -3.44 11.52
CA SER A 978 17.48 -4.58 11.52
C SER A 978 16.02 -4.14 11.47
N MET A 979 15.39 -4.26 10.29
CA MET A 979 13.95 -4.08 10.11
C MET A 979 13.13 -5.11 10.89
N ASP A 980 11.94 -4.72 11.38
CA ASP A 980 11.02 -5.59 12.13
C ASP A 980 10.46 -6.75 11.29
N ALA A 981 10.12 -7.85 11.96
CA ALA A 981 9.77 -9.10 11.31
C ALA A 981 8.43 -9.05 10.55
N GLU A 982 7.44 -8.32 11.08
CA GLU A 982 6.09 -8.26 10.50
C GLU A 982 6.13 -7.51 9.17
N LEU A 983 6.69 -6.30 9.16
CA LEU A 983 6.80 -5.49 7.95
C LEU A 983 7.84 -6.04 6.97
N SER A 984 8.89 -6.74 7.42
CA SER A 984 9.80 -7.44 6.51
C SER A 984 9.08 -8.54 5.70
N LEU A 985 8.21 -9.32 6.35
CA LEU A 985 7.41 -10.35 5.68
C LEU A 985 6.33 -9.75 4.76
N VAL A 986 5.65 -8.68 5.19
CA VAL A 986 4.71 -7.93 4.34
C VAL A 986 5.42 -7.33 3.12
N THR A 987 6.60 -6.75 3.30
CA THR A 987 7.44 -6.22 2.20
C THR A 987 7.79 -7.33 1.20
N ALA A 988 8.19 -8.51 1.67
CA ALA A 988 8.47 -9.66 0.80
C ALA A 988 7.22 -10.19 0.07
N ASN A 989 6.04 -10.14 0.70
CA ASN A 989 4.76 -10.47 0.07
C ASN A 989 4.42 -9.48 -1.07
N MET A 990 4.54 -8.16 -0.81
CA MET A 990 4.30 -7.08 -1.76
C MET A 990 5.32 -7.04 -2.91
N ALA A 991 6.57 -7.41 -2.63
CA ALA A 991 7.61 -7.57 -3.63
C ALA A 991 7.47 -8.86 -4.47
N HIS A 992 6.44 -9.69 -4.26
CA HIS A 992 6.21 -10.95 -4.96
C HIS A 992 7.30 -12.02 -4.73
N ALA A 993 7.84 -12.16 -3.52
CA ALA A 993 8.80 -13.22 -3.18
C ALA A 993 8.17 -14.62 -3.32
N ALA A 994 8.84 -15.52 -4.05
CA ALA A 994 8.36 -16.86 -4.36
C ALA A 994 9.51 -17.82 -4.73
N PRO A 995 9.30 -19.15 -4.72
CA PRO A 995 10.29 -20.12 -5.18
C PRO A 995 10.69 -19.91 -6.64
N GLY A 996 12.00 -19.99 -6.92
CA GLY A 996 12.56 -19.82 -8.26
C GLY A 996 12.85 -18.36 -8.66
N ARG A 997 12.44 -17.38 -7.84
CA ARG A 997 12.73 -15.96 -8.05
C ARG A 997 14.03 -15.52 -7.38
N LEU A 998 14.71 -14.55 -7.97
CA LEU A 998 15.94 -13.93 -7.47
C LEU A 998 15.67 -12.52 -6.92
N PHE A 999 16.09 -12.30 -5.67
CA PHE A 999 15.86 -11.09 -4.90
C PHE A 999 17.17 -10.43 -4.49
N TYR A 1000 17.20 -9.10 -4.58
CA TYR A 1000 18.37 -8.29 -4.20
C TYR A 1000 18.00 -7.21 -3.19
N ASP A 1001 18.86 -7.03 -2.20
CA ASP A 1001 18.80 -5.92 -1.25
C ASP A 1001 20.09 -5.08 -1.33
N PRO A 1002 20.07 -3.87 -1.94
CA PRO A 1002 21.25 -3.02 -2.05
C PRO A 1002 21.75 -2.40 -0.73
N PHE A 1003 20.97 -2.50 0.36
CA PHE A 1003 21.31 -1.96 1.69
C PHE A 1003 21.08 -3.04 2.76
N VAL A 1004 21.66 -4.22 2.53
CA VAL A 1004 21.24 -5.47 3.18
C VAL A 1004 21.35 -5.48 4.69
N GLY A 1005 22.33 -4.77 5.26
CA GLY A 1005 22.58 -4.76 6.70
C GLY A 1005 22.63 -6.18 7.29
N THR A 1006 21.78 -6.45 8.29
CA THR A 1006 21.66 -7.77 8.92
C THR A 1006 20.82 -8.79 8.13
N GLY A 1007 20.25 -8.38 7.00
CA GLY A 1007 19.48 -9.19 6.06
C GLY A 1007 18.03 -9.43 6.47
N SER A 1008 17.33 -8.47 7.09
CA SER A 1008 15.90 -8.66 7.44
C SER A 1008 15.02 -8.96 6.22
N PHE A 1009 15.12 -8.19 5.14
CA PHE A 1009 14.33 -8.45 3.93
C PHE A 1009 14.79 -9.72 3.21
N CYS A 1010 16.09 -10.01 3.13
CA CYS A 1010 16.61 -11.26 2.56
C CYS A 1010 16.12 -12.49 3.34
N VAL A 1011 16.10 -12.47 4.68
CA VAL A 1011 15.55 -13.58 5.48
C VAL A 1011 14.04 -13.75 5.24
N ALA A 1012 13.29 -12.65 5.10
CA ALA A 1012 11.86 -12.68 4.84
C ALA A 1012 11.51 -13.18 3.42
N ALA A 1013 12.22 -12.75 2.38
CA ALA A 1013 12.03 -13.23 1.01
C ALA A 1013 12.48 -14.70 0.86
N ALA A 1014 13.58 -15.09 1.51
CA ALA A 1014 14.04 -16.48 1.58
C ALA A 1014 13.06 -17.41 2.31
N HIS A 1015 12.31 -16.91 3.29
CA HIS A 1015 11.23 -17.67 3.91
C HIS A 1015 10.16 -18.11 2.89
N PHE A 1016 9.74 -17.20 2.01
CA PHE A 1016 8.83 -17.51 0.89
C PHE A 1016 9.51 -18.25 -0.27
N GLY A 1017 10.77 -18.68 -0.10
CA GLY A 1017 11.47 -19.59 -1.00
C GLY A 1017 12.27 -18.94 -2.12
N ALA A 1018 12.31 -17.60 -2.19
CA ALA A 1018 13.16 -16.87 -3.13
C ALA A 1018 14.66 -17.13 -2.84
N LEU A 1019 15.50 -17.00 -3.87
CA LEU A 1019 16.94 -16.89 -3.70
C LEU A 1019 17.28 -15.43 -3.40
N THR A 1020 18.11 -15.17 -2.40
CA THR A 1020 18.41 -13.81 -1.95
C THR A 1020 19.89 -13.54 -1.92
N CYS A 1021 20.29 -12.42 -2.52
CA CYS A 1021 21.60 -11.79 -2.33
C CYS A 1021 21.41 -10.34 -1.85
N GLY A 1022 22.50 -9.72 -1.39
CA GLY A 1022 22.47 -8.31 -1.04
C GLY A 1022 23.85 -7.67 -1.07
N SER A 1023 23.86 -6.35 -0.93
CA SER A 1023 25.09 -5.58 -0.77
C SER A 1023 24.99 -4.59 0.38
N ASP A 1024 26.15 -4.17 0.87
CA ASP A 1024 26.25 -2.99 1.73
C ASP A 1024 27.55 -2.25 1.44
N ILE A 1025 27.55 -0.92 1.60
CA ILE A 1025 28.77 -0.11 1.50
C ILE A 1025 29.65 -0.29 2.75
N ASP A 1026 29.11 -0.82 3.86
CA ASP A 1026 29.87 -1.25 5.03
C ASP A 1026 29.85 -2.79 5.20
N PRO A 1027 30.97 -3.51 4.93
CA PRO A 1027 31.05 -4.94 5.18
C PRO A 1027 30.73 -5.38 6.62
N ARG A 1028 30.89 -4.49 7.60
CA ARG A 1028 30.67 -4.83 9.02
C ARG A 1028 29.20 -5.14 9.33
N SER A 1029 28.27 -4.59 8.55
CA SER A 1029 26.82 -4.73 8.76
C SER A 1029 26.30 -6.15 8.45
N PHE A 1030 26.96 -6.88 7.54
CA PHE A 1030 26.60 -8.24 7.15
C PHE A 1030 27.63 -9.31 7.55
N LYS A 1031 28.92 -8.95 7.70
CA LYS A 1031 29.95 -9.87 8.22
C LYS A 1031 29.87 -10.04 9.74
N GLY A 1032 29.48 -8.99 10.46
CA GLY A 1032 29.42 -8.95 11.92
C GLY A 1032 30.79 -9.04 12.62
N ARG A 1033 30.80 -9.55 13.87
CA ARG A 1033 32.00 -9.68 14.72
C ARG A 1033 32.28 -11.17 14.99
N GLU A 1034 33.54 -11.59 14.96
CA GLU A 1034 33.91 -12.91 15.45
C GLU A 1034 33.81 -12.94 16.98
N LYS A 1035 32.86 -13.73 17.52
CA LYS A 1035 32.69 -13.86 18.98
C LYS A 1035 33.62 -14.92 19.60
N ASN A 1036 34.18 -15.80 18.76
CA ASN A 1036 35.21 -16.83 19.02
C ASN A 1036 35.68 -17.39 17.67
N GLU A 1037 36.91 -17.92 17.57
CA GLU A 1037 37.51 -18.55 16.35
C GLU A 1037 36.70 -19.70 15.70
N LYS A 1038 35.58 -20.13 16.31
CA LYS A 1038 34.80 -21.31 15.90
C LYS A 1038 33.37 -21.03 15.47
N GLU A 1039 32.83 -19.84 15.74
CA GLU A 1039 31.45 -19.48 15.37
C GLU A 1039 31.37 -18.02 14.88
N PRO A 1040 31.47 -17.76 13.56
CA PRO A 1040 31.28 -16.43 13.00
C PRO A 1040 29.81 -15.98 13.16
N MET A 1041 29.61 -14.80 13.74
CA MET A 1041 28.31 -14.14 13.90
C MET A 1041 28.13 -13.05 12.85
N GLY A 1042 27.27 -13.29 11.86
CA GLY A 1042 26.92 -12.35 10.81
C GLY A 1042 25.57 -12.67 10.16
N LEU A 1043 25.31 -12.09 8.99
CA LEU A 1043 24.05 -12.26 8.25
C LEU A 1043 23.76 -13.75 7.96
N PHE A 1044 24.76 -14.53 7.56
CA PHE A 1044 24.59 -15.96 7.27
C PHE A 1044 24.12 -16.78 8.48
N THR A 1045 24.52 -16.38 9.70
CA THR A 1045 24.09 -17.02 10.96
C THR A 1045 22.57 -16.95 11.15
N ASN A 1046 21.90 -15.93 10.59
CA ASN A 1046 20.45 -15.84 10.59
C ASN A 1046 19.80 -16.87 9.65
N PHE A 1047 20.38 -17.12 8.47
CA PHE A 1047 19.89 -18.15 7.55
C PHE A 1047 20.06 -19.56 8.13
N GLN A 1048 21.18 -19.82 8.80
CA GLN A 1048 21.42 -21.05 9.57
C GLN A 1048 20.40 -21.25 10.70
N GLN A 1049 20.10 -20.19 11.46
CA GLN A 1049 19.12 -20.26 12.55
C GLN A 1049 17.75 -20.77 12.09
N TYR A 1050 17.31 -20.38 10.88
CA TYR A 1050 15.98 -20.68 10.38
C TYR A 1050 15.92 -21.87 9.41
N GLY A 1051 17.06 -22.53 9.12
CA GLY A 1051 17.17 -23.69 8.22
C GLY A 1051 16.90 -23.34 6.76
N ILE A 1052 17.36 -22.17 6.32
CA ILE A 1052 17.13 -21.61 4.98
C ILE A 1052 18.44 -21.25 4.25
N GLU A 1053 19.56 -21.87 4.63
CA GLU A 1053 20.89 -21.62 4.05
C GLU A 1053 20.91 -21.79 2.53
N SER A 1054 20.16 -22.78 2.02
CA SER A 1054 19.98 -23.04 0.58
C SER A 1054 19.31 -21.91 -0.22
N LYS A 1055 18.84 -20.85 0.46
CA LYS A 1055 18.22 -19.66 -0.13
C LYS A 1055 19.12 -18.42 -0.07
N PHE A 1056 20.18 -18.45 0.73
CA PHE A 1056 21.21 -17.43 0.71
C PHE A 1056 22.15 -17.68 -0.48
N MET A 1057 22.36 -16.66 -1.30
CA MET A 1057 23.38 -16.71 -2.35
C MET A 1057 24.70 -16.15 -1.83
N ASP A 1058 24.77 -14.84 -1.60
CA ASP A 1058 25.91 -14.17 -0.98
C ASP A 1058 25.55 -12.74 -0.52
N ALA A 1059 26.42 -12.12 0.26
CA ALA A 1059 26.39 -10.69 0.58
C ALA A 1059 27.78 -10.07 0.35
N PHE A 1060 27.84 -8.99 -0.43
CA PHE A 1060 29.11 -8.40 -0.88
C PHE A 1060 29.20 -6.89 -0.62
N SER A 1061 30.42 -6.38 -0.51
CA SER A 1061 30.64 -4.95 -0.33
C SER A 1061 30.43 -4.21 -1.64
N SER A 1062 29.47 -3.30 -1.67
CA SER A 1062 29.16 -2.48 -2.85
C SER A 1062 28.44 -1.20 -2.45
N ASP A 1063 28.75 -0.13 -3.16
CA ASP A 1063 27.85 1.00 -3.33
C ASP A 1063 26.90 0.69 -4.50
N LEU A 1064 25.66 1.19 -4.44
CA LEU A 1064 24.67 1.05 -5.50
C LEU A 1064 25.08 1.81 -6.77
N THR A 1065 25.68 3.00 -6.61
CA THR A 1065 26.13 3.84 -7.74
C THR A 1065 27.32 3.22 -8.48
N ASN A 1066 28.05 2.33 -7.81
CA ASN A 1066 29.25 1.64 -8.30
C ASN A 1066 29.13 0.11 -8.15
N THR A 1067 28.00 -0.43 -8.58
CA THR A 1067 27.68 -1.86 -8.40
C THR A 1067 28.38 -2.79 -9.43
N PRO A 1068 28.92 -3.95 -9.01
CA PRO A 1068 29.47 -4.96 -9.92
C PRO A 1068 28.40 -5.81 -10.62
N LEU A 1069 27.11 -5.55 -10.36
CA LEU A 1069 26.01 -6.31 -10.95
C LEU A 1069 25.83 -5.98 -12.44
N LEU A 1070 25.35 -6.98 -13.20
CA LEU A 1070 25.18 -6.87 -14.64
C LEU A 1070 24.08 -5.85 -14.98
N ASN A 1071 24.39 -4.92 -15.89
CA ASN A 1071 23.44 -3.95 -16.42
C ASN A 1071 22.48 -4.57 -17.46
N ARG A 1072 21.64 -5.51 -17.01
CA ARG A 1072 20.58 -6.18 -17.78
C ARG A 1072 19.46 -6.62 -16.84
N GLN A 1073 18.29 -6.96 -17.39
CA GLN A 1073 17.19 -7.50 -16.60
C GLN A 1073 17.51 -8.95 -16.15
N PHE A 1074 17.53 -9.20 -14.84
CA PHE A 1074 17.73 -10.54 -14.25
C PHE A 1074 17.18 -10.71 -12.82
N LEU A 1075 16.69 -9.65 -12.18
CA LEU A 1075 16.11 -9.68 -10.83
C LEU A 1075 14.59 -9.73 -10.91
N ASP A 1076 13.96 -10.58 -10.10
CA ASP A 1076 12.50 -10.63 -9.96
C ASP A 1076 11.98 -9.60 -8.96
N GLY A 1077 12.79 -9.28 -7.95
CA GLY A 1077 12.43 -8.38 -6.86
C GLY A 1077 13.63 -7.63 -6.27
N ILE A 1078 13.41 -6.37 -5.92
CA ILE A 1078 14.32 -5.56 -5.12
C ILE A 1078 13.57 -5.08 -3.87
N VAL A 1079 14.20 -5.21 -2.72
CA VAL A 1079 13.66 -4.83 -1.41
C VAL A 1079 14.73 -4.03 -0.67
N CYS A 1080 14.41 -2.84 -0.17
CA CYS A 1080 15.42 -1.99 0.49
C CYS A 1080 14.86 -0.97 1.50
N ASP A 1081 15.68 -0.65 2.50
CA ASP A 1081 15.49 0.47 3.43
C ASP A 1081 16.75 1.37 3.40
N PRO A 1082 16.84 2.33 2.44
CA PRO A 1082 18.01 3.19 2.29
C PRO A 1082 18.20 4.14 3.48
N PRO A 1083 19.43 4.53 3.84
CA PRO A 1083 19.70 5.35 5.02
C PRO A 1083 19.08 6.76 4.93
N TYR A 1084 18.19 7.11 5.86
CA TYR A 1084 17.43 8.37 5.85
C TYR A 1084 18.25 9.64 6.20
N GLY A 1085 19.53 9.50 6.56
CA GLY A 1085 20.37 10.59 7.04
C GLY A 1085 20.23 10.94 8.53
N VAL A 1086 19.31 10.32 9.28
CA VAL A 1086 19.04 10.69 10.70
C VAL A 1086 20.02 10.09 11.70
N ARG A 1087 20.48 8.84 11.49
CA ARG A 1087 21.46 8.18 12.37
C ARG A 1087 22.81 7.97 11.69
N GLU A 1088 22.77 7.74 10.38
CA GLU A 1088 23.95 7.58 9.53
C GLU A 1088 23.74 8.47 8.30
N GLY A 1089 24.72 9.34 7.99
CA GLY A 1089 24.71 10.15 6.78
C GLY A 1089 24.79 9.28 5.53
N LEU A 1090 24.02 9.62 4.50
CA LEU A 1090 24.01 8.88 3.24
C LEU A 1090 25.30 9.15 2.46
N ARG A 1091 25.98 8.08 2.04
CA ARG A 1091 27.33 8.13 1.46
C ARG A 1091 27.46 7.23 0.24
N VAL A 1092 28.29 7.66 -0.72
CA VAL A 1092 28.72 6.89 -1.91
C VAL A 1092 30.24 6.81 -1.99
N LEU A 1093 30.77 5.92 -2.81
CA LEU A 1093 32.20 5.86 -3.11
C LEU A 1093 32.67 7.15 -3.78
N GLY A 1094 33.81 7.65 -3.32
CA GLY A 1094 34.41 8.86 -3.86
C GLY A 1094 35.14 9.67 -2.80
N THR A 1095 36.02 10.54 -3.27
CA THR A 1095 36.71 11.55 -2.48
C THR A 1095 35.79 12.76 -2.24
N ARG A 1096 35.94 13.42 -1.09
CA ARG A 1096 35.09 14.56 -0.67
C ARG A 1096 35.36 15.84 -1.48
N ASP A 1097 36.58 15.99 -2.01
CA ASP A 1097 37.03 17.08 -2.87
C ASP A 1097 36.67 16.88 -4.36
N GLY A 1098 36.11 15.71 -4.71
CA GLY A 1098 35.83 15.34 -6.10
C GLY A 1098 37.07 15.07 -6.95
N SER A 1099 38.28 15.13 -6.38
CA SER A 1099 39.51 14.86 -7.12
C SER A 1099 39.68 13.35 -7.29
N GLY A 1100 39.78 12.88 -8.54
CA GLY A 1100 40.14 11.50 -8.84
C GLY A 1100 41.59 11.27 -8.46
N ARG A 1101 41.86 10.78 -7.24
CA ARG A 1101 43.23 10.49 -6.81
C ARG A 1101 43.83 9.36 -7.65
N GLU A 1102 45.10 9.54 -8.00
CA GLU A 1102 45.91 8.47 -8.60
C GLU A 1102 45.98 7.25 -7.67
N GLU A 1103 46.25 6.09 -8.27
CA GLU A 1103 46.32 4.81 -7.57
C GLU A 1103 47.46 4.85 -6.53
N VAL A 1104 47.11 4.96 -5.24
CA VAL A 1104 48.10 5.00 -4.15
C VAL A 1104 48.81 3.65 -4.06
N ILE A 1105 50.05 3.58 -4.53
CA ILE A 1105 50.88 2.37 -4.44
C ILE A 1105 51.68 2.41 -3.13
N ILE A 1106 51.55 1.35 -2.32
CA ILE A 1106 52.33 1.16 -1.10
C ILE A 1106 53.13 -0.13 -1.26
N ASP A 1107 54.45 -0.05 -1.12
CA ASP A 1107 55.42 -1.15 -1.35
C ASP A 1107 55.24 -1.90 -2.69
N GLY A 1108 54.90 -1.18 -3.76
CA GLY A 1108 54.68 -1.76 -5.09
C GLY A 1108 53.33 -2.47 -5.29
N VAL A 1109 52.44 -2.42 -4.29
CA VAL A 1109 51.06 -2.94 -4.38
C VAL A 1109 50.07 -1.78 -4.22
N PRO A 1110 49.08 -1.62 -5.13
CA PRO A 1110 48.00 -0.66 -4.93
C PRO A 1110 47.31 -0.84 -3.58
N ALA A 1111 47.10 0.24 -2.85
CA ALA A 1111 46.53 0.24 -1.50
C ALA A 1111 45.19 -0.50 -1.43
N HIS A 1112 44.39 -0.43 -2.51
CA HIS A 1112 43.08 -1.08 -2.58
C HIS A 1112 43.12 -2.61 -2.66
N TYR A 1113 44.28 -3.23 -2.91
CA TYR A 1113 44.47 -4.69 -2.81
C TYR A 1113 44.96 -5.14 -1.42
N ARG A 1114 45.24 -4.21 -0.49
CA ARG A 1114 45.74 -4.55 0.85
C ARG A 1114 44.60 -4.99 1.79
N PRO A 1115 44.84 -5.99 2.66
CA PRO A 1115 43.91 -6.29 3.75
C PRO A 1115 43.64 -5.06 4.62
N GLY A 1116 42.38 -4.84 4.99
CA GLY A 1116 41.98 -3.69 5.81
C GLY A 1116 41.76 -2.38 5.06
N TYR A 1117 41.97 -2.32 3.73
CA TYR A 1117 41.65 -1.13 2.95
C TYR A 1117 40.15 -0.78 3.03
N ILE A 1118 39.85 0.45 3.45
CA ILE A 1118 38.50 1.03 3.46
C ILE A 1118 38.40 2.01 2.29
N PRO A 1119 37.53 1.78 1.29
CA PRO A 1119 37.34 2.72 0.19
C PRO A 1119 36.88 4.10 0.69
N PRO A 1120 37.40 5.21 0.13
CA PRO A 1120 36.97 6.55 0.50
C PRO A 1120 35.49 6.77 0.14
N LYS A 1121 34.77 7.46 1.03
CA LYS A 1121 33.34 7.74 0.91
C LYS A 1121 33.09 9.24 0.99
N LYS A 1122 32.17 9.75 0.17
CA LYS A 1122 31.69 11.13 0.21
C LYS A 1122 30.21 11.20 0.59
N PRO A 1123 29.72 12.30 1.20
CA PRO A 1123 28.29 12.55 1.36
C PRO A 1123 27.56 12.52 0.02
N TYR A 1124 26.28 12.16 0.03
CA TYR A 1124 25.47 12.09 -1.19
C TYR A 1124 23.99 12.42 -0.93
N GLY A 1125 23.31 12.92 -1.96
CA GLY A 1125 21.93 13.37 -1.88
C GLY A 1125 20.95 12.24 -1.57
N PHE A 1126 20.05 12.47 -0.61
CA PHE A 1126 18.97 11.51 -0.34
C PHE A 1126 18.01 11.40 -1.54
N GLU A 1127 17.83 12.48 -2.28
CA GLU A 1127 17.00 12.51 -3.50
C GLU A 1127 17.70 11.81 -4.67
N ALA A 1128 18.98 12.10 -4.88
CA ALA A 1128 19.82 11.45 -5.88
C ALA A 1128 19.87 9.92 -5.68
N MET A 1129 20.06 9.45 -4.44
CA MET A 1129 20.05 8.00 -4.15
C MET A 1129 18.70 7.33 -4.47
N GLN A 1130 17.56 7.99 -4.23
CA GLN A 1130 16.26 7.45 -4.64
C GLN A 1130 16.15 7.36 -6.17
N ASN A 1131 16.63 8.38 -6.89
CA ASN A 1131 16.69 8.36 -8.35
C ASN A 1131 17.59 7.21 -8.85
N ASP A 1132 18.75 6.98 -8.21
CA ASP A 1132 19.65 5.86 -8.52
C ASP A 1132 19.04 4.48 -8.23
N ILE A 1133 18.28 4.34 -7.13
CA ILE A 1133 17.52 3.10 -6.84
C ILE A 1133 16.48 2.84 -7.94
N LEU A 1134 15.72 3.85 -8.36
CA LEU A 1134 14.77 3.71 -9.46
C LEU A 1134 15.46 3.42 -10.80
N ALA A 1135 16.58 4.08 -11.09
CA ALA A 1135 17.36 3.88 -12.30
C ALA A 1135 18.04 2.50 -12.33
N PHE A 1136 18.53 2.01 -11.20
CA PHE A 1136 19.05 0.65 -11.07
C PHE A 1136 17.94 -0.39 -11.27
N ALA A 1137 16.83 -0.25 -10.54
CA ALA A 1137 15.68 -1.15 -10.63
C ALA A 1137 15.09 -1.18 -12.04
N SER A 1138 15.06 -0.05 -12.76
CA SER A 1138 14.60 0.00 -14.15
C SER A 1138 15.52 -0.75 -15.13
N ARG A 1139 16.82 -0.89 -14.82
CA ARG A 1139 17.76 -1.64 -15.67
C ARG A 1139 17.85 -3.12 -15.31
N THR A 1140 17.60 -3.49 -14.05
CA THR A 1140 17.85 -4.84 -13.53
C THR A 1140 16.61 -5.68 -13.22
N LEU A 1141 15.45 -5.08 -12.97
CA LEU A 1141 14.20 -5.85 -12.83
C LEU A 1141 13.73 -6.39 -14.18
N VAL A 1142 13.26 -7.64 -14.17
CA VAL A 1142 12.48 -8.22 -15.27
C VAL A 1142 11.11 -7.55 -15.38
N THR A 1143 10.45 -7.62 -16.54
CA THR A 1143 9.06 -7.18 -16.73
C THR A 1143 8.12 -7.72 -15.65
N ASP A 1144 7.24 -6.87 -15.13
CA ASP A 1144 6.36 -7.11 -13.96
C ASP A 1144 7.09 -7.44 -12.63
N GLY A 1145 8.43 -7.37 -12.61
CA GLY A 1145 9.26 -7.39 -11.40
C GLY A 1145 8.96 -6.22 -10.46
N ARG A 1146 9.22 -6.40 -9.17
CA ARG A 1146 8.82 -5.45 -8.12
C ARG A 1146 10.02 -4.78 -7.45
N LEU A 1147 9.91 -3.48 -7.20
CA LEU A 1147 10.75 -2.76 -6.24
C LEU A 1147 9.89 -2.35 -5.06
N CYS A 1148 10.30 -2.70 -3.84
CA CYS A 1148 9.70 -2.22 -2.61
C CYS A 1148 10.75 -1.42 -1.83
N MET A 1149 10.57 -0.10 -1.79
CA MET A 1149 11.52 0.85 -1.19
C MET A 1149 10.86 1.58 -0.01
N TRP A 1150 11.53 1.60 1.14
CA TRP A 1150 11.13 2.39 2.29
C TRP A 1150 11.69 3.83 2.20
N MET A 1151 10.91 4.81 2.67
CA MET A 1151 11.22 6.25 2.58
C MET A 1151 10.67 6.98 3.82
N PRO A 1152 11.38 7.96 4.41
CA PRO A 1152 10.88 8.74 5.54
C PRO A 1152 9.93 9.85 5.08
N THR A 1153 9.08 10.35 5.98
CA THR A 1153 8.19 11.50 5.73
C THR A 1153 7.88 12.24 7.04
N SER A 1154 7.81 13.57 7.02
CA SER A 1154 7.33 14.34 8.18
C SER A 1154 5.81 14.24 8.32
N ILE A 1155 5.29 14.50 9.52
CA ILE A 1155 3.85 14.58 9.80
C ILE A 1155 3.34 16.02 9.65
N ASP A 1156 4.22 17.03 9.70
CA ASP A 1156 3.82 18.44 9.62
C ASP A 1156 3.34 18.80 8.20
N GLU A 1157 2.17 19.44 8.12
CA GLU A 1157 1.30 19.53 6.93
C GLU A 1157 1.91 20.29 5.73
N ASP A 1158 2.97 21.09 5.93
CA ASP A 1158 3.47 22.05 4.93
C ASP A 1158 4.43 21.49 3.86
N VAL A 1159 4.99 20.28 4.00
CA VAL A 1159 5.81 19.66 2.94
C VAL A 1159 5.61 18.14 2.89
N GLU A 1160 4.68 17.69 2.04
CA GLU A 1160 4.65 16.30 1.61
C GLU A 1160 5.83 16.04 0.65
N LEU A 1161 6.72 15.09 1.00
CA LEU A 1161 7.80 14.69 0.10
C LEU A 1161 7.22 13.95 -1.10
N LEU A 1162 7.31 14.56 -2.28
CA LEU A 1162 6.85 13.96 -3.53
C LEU A 1162 7.48 12.58 -3.74
N ILE A 1163 6.62 11.60 -4.03
CA ILE A 1163 6.98 10.22 -4.39
C ILE A 1163 7.93 10.27 -5.60
N PRO A 1164 9.11 9.63 -5.54
CA PRO A 1164 10.01 9.58 -6.70
C PRO A 1164 9.38 8.69 -7.78
N MET A 1165 9.49 9.11 -9.05
CA MET A 1165 8.87 8.44 -10.20
C MET A 1165 9.89 8.26 -11.30
N HIS A 1166 9.71 7.24 -12.16
CA HIS A 1166 10.63 6.94 -13.25
C HIS A 1166 9.83 6.45 -14.48
N PRO A 1167 10.16 6.85 -15.72
CA PRO A 1167 9.35 6.56 -16.90
C PRO A 1167 8.99 5.09 -17.08
N HIS A 1168 9.85 4.16 -16.69
CA HIS A 1168 9.61 2.72 -16.83
C HIS A 1168 9.33 1.98 -15.52
N LEU A 1169 8.91 2.70 -14.47
CA LEU A 1169 8.46 2.13 -13.18
C LEU A 1169 7.14 2.78 -12.77
N GLU A 1170 6.08 1.99 -12.68
CA GLU A 1170 4.75 2.43 -12.24
C GLU A 1170 4.62 2.25 -10.72
N VAL A 1171 4.08 3.26 -10.01
CA VAL A 1171 3.74 3.14 -8.58
C VAL A 1171 2.45 2.33 -8.44
N VAL A 1172 2.50 1.22 -7.71
CA VAL A 1172 1.35 0.32 -7.50
C VAL A 1172 0.72 0.48 -6.11
N SER A 1173 1.51 0.80 -5.09
CA SER A 1173 0.97 1.13 -3.76
C SER A 1173 1.91 1.98 -2.92
N VAL A 1174 1.34 2.82 -2.07
CA VAL A 1174 2.05 3.60 -1.04
C VAL A 1174 1.41 3.28 0.32
N SER A 1175 2.15 2.66 1.22
CA SER A 1175 1.67 2.27 2.55
C SER A 1175 2.42 3.04 3.62
N VAL A 1176 1.73 3.59 4.61
CA VAL A 1176 2.30 4.51 5.62
C VAL A 1176 2.36 3.86 7.00
N GLN A 1177 3.55 3.82 7.61
CA GLN A 1177 3.75 3.52 9.03
C GLN A 1177 3.98 4.83 9.80
N PRO A 1178 3.04 5.26 10.67
CA PRO A 1178 3.23 6.41 11.54
C PRO A 1178 4.11 6.08 12.76
N PHE A 1179 4.88 7.06 13.22
CA PHE A 1179 5.48 7.15 14.55
C PHE A 1179 5.10 8.50 15.19
N ASN A 1180 5.46 8.74 16.45
CA ASN A 1180 4.99 9.93 17.19
C ASN A 1180 5.40 11.29 16.59
N GLN A 1181 6.54 11.37 15.89
CA GLN A 1181 7.10 12.66 15.41
C GLN A 1181 7.37 12.69 13.89
N TRP A 1182 7.32 11.54 13.24
CA TRP A 1182 7.62 11.32 11.82
C TRP A 1182 6.93 10.03 11.38
N SER A 1183 6.88 9.76 10.08
CA SER A 1183 6.35 8.52 9.50
C SER A 1183 7.32 7.96 8.47
N ARG A 1184 7.13 6.71 8.05
CA ARG A 1184 7.79 6.17 6.86
C ARG A 1184 6.79 5.51 5.93
N ARG A 1185 7.06 5.61 4.63
CA ARG A 1185 6.25 5.08 3.54
C ARG A 1185 6.98 3.90 2.92
N LEU A 1186 6.29 2.79 2.71
CA LEU A 1186 6.70 1.73 1.79
C LEU A 1186 6.08 2.04 0.43
N ILE A 1187 6.92 2.28 -0.57
CA ILE A 1187 6.48 2.52 -1.95
C ILE A 1187 6.81 1.28 -2.77
N THR A 1188 5.80 0.72 -3.43
CA THR A 1188 5.93 -0.47 -4.28
C THR A 1188 5.74 -0.11 -5.74
N TYR A 1189 6.73 -0.44 -6.56
CA TYR A 1189 6.75 -0.17 -7.99
C TYR A 1189 6.61 -1.46 -8.80
N ARG A 1190 6.15 -1.33 -10.04
CA ARG A 1190 6.15 -2.36 -11.07
C ARG A 1190 7.09 -1.97 -12.22
N ARG A 1191 7.92 -2.91 -12.66
CA ARG A 1191 8.66 -2.79 -13.91
C ARG A 1191 7.69 -2.91 -15.09
N LEU A 1192 7.52 -1.82 -15.84
CA LEU A 1192 6.70 -1.83 -17.05
C LEU A 1192 7.38 -2.61 -18.20
N PRO A 1193 6.60 -3.23 -19.10
CA PRO A 1193 7.10 -3.79 -20.35
C PRO A 1193 7.86 -2.77 -21.21
N GLU A 1194 8.74 -3.26 -22.09
CA GLU A 1194 9.42 -2.39 -23.07
C GLU A 1194 8.41 -1.69 -23.99
N GLY A 1195 8.66 -0.41 -24.28
CA GLY A 1195 7.74 0.47 -25.02
C GLY A 1195 6.66 1.14 -24.17
N GLN A 1196 6.37 0.66 -22.96
CA GLN A 1196 5.44 1.32 -22.04
C GLN A 1196 6.14 2.35 -21.15
N VAL A 1197 5.42 3.44 -20.84
CA VAL A 1197 5.85 4.46 -19.90
C VAL A 1197 4.76 4.76 -18.87
N SER A 1198 5.17 4.98 -17.63
CA SER A 1198 4.35 5.47 -16.53
C SER A 1198 4.03 6.94 -16.76
N ASP A 1199 2.85 7.38 -16.31
CA ASP A 1199 2.60 8.80 -16.13
C ASP A 1199 3.63 9.38 -15.14
N ILE A 1200 4.35 10.40 -15.59
CA ILE A 1200 5.34 11.17 -14.81
C ILE A 1200 4.93 12.65 -14.69
N SER A 1201 3.67 13.00 -14.99
CA SER A 1201 3.13 14.36 -14.85
C SER A 1201 3.26 14.92 -13.43
N LYS A 1202 3.29 14.04 -12.42
CA LYS A 1202 3.49 14.34 -11.00
C LYS A 1202 4.93 14.09 -10.52
N ALA A 1203 5.85 13.73 -11.42
CA ALA A 1203 7.26 13.58 -11.07
C ALA A 1203 7.88 14.93 -10.69
N ARG A 1204 8.97 14.87 -9.92
CA ARG A 1204 9.70 16.05 -9.45
C ARG A 1204 10.27 16.84 -10.65
N GLN A 1205 9.95 18.14 -10.71
CA GLN A 1205 10.48 19.05 -11.73
C GLN A 1205 11.83 19.69 -11.37
N LYS A 1206 12.34 19.46 -10.14
CA LYS A 1206 13.64 19.95 -9.67
C LYS A 1206 14.70 18.86 -9.82
N GLY A 1207 15.87 19.22 -10.34
CA GLY A 1207 17.06 18.37 -10.34
C GLY A 1207 17.70 18.24 -8.96
N ASP A 1208 18.75 17.41 -8.88
CA ASP A 1208 19.47 17.13 -7.64
C ASP A 1208 20.00 18.42 -6.98
N SER A 1209 19.98 18.46 -5.65
CA SER A 1209 20.39 19.63 -4.89
C SER A 1209 21.92 19.82 -4.92
N GLU A 1210 22.37 20.98 -5.38
CA GLU A 1210 23.76 21.41 -5.20
C GLU A 1210 23.99 21.76 -3.72
N GLY A 1211 24.89 21.03 -3.05
CA GLY A 1211 25.18 21.18 -1.63
C GLY A 1211 26.41 20.39 -1.22
N ILE A 1212 27.09 20.84 -0.14
CA ILE A 1212 28.35 20.23 0.33
C ILE A 1212 28.13 19.43 1.62
N SER A 1213 27.16 19.82 2.46
CA SER A 1213 26.85 19.13 3.73
C SER A 1213 25.68 18.14 3.61
N ALA A 1214 25.57 17.22 4.58
CA ALA A 1214 24.45 16.26 4.66
C ALA A 1214 23.08 16.93 4.89
N ASP A 1215 23.05 18.12 5.52
CA ASP A 1215 21.81 18.88 5.75
C ASP A 1215 21.42 19.74 4.54
N ASP A 1216 22.41 20.15 3.72
CA ASP A 1216 22.17 20.74 2.41
C ASP A 1216 21.49 19.76 1.47
N LEU A 1217 22.02 18.54 1.45
CA LEU A 1217 21.66 17.44 0.55
C LEU A 1217 20.45 16.59 1.01
N ASN A 1218 19.85 16.91 2.17
CA ASN A 1218 18.71 16.17 2.71
C ASN A 1218 17.74 17.08 3.50
N ALA A 1219 16.67 17.53 2.82
CA ALA A 1219 15.63 18.38 3.41
C ALA A 1219 14.87 17.72 4.58
N PHE A 1220 14.77 16.38 4.61
CA PHE A 1220 14.16 15.66 5.74
C PHE A 1220 15.06 15.70 6.97
N ARG A 1221 16.36 15.42 6.82
CA ARG A 1221 17.37 15.50 7.89
C ARG A 1221 17.38 16.89 8.52
N ARG A 1222 17.46 17.94 7.69
CA ARG A 1222 17.42 19.34 8.15
C ARG A 1222 16.19 19.64 9.00
N LYS A 1223 14.99 19.23 8.55
CA LYS A 1223 13.72 19.39 9.30
C LYS A 1223 13.65 18.57 10.59
N TYR A 1224 14.15 17.33 10.56
CA TYR A 1224 14.17 16.45 11.73
C TYR A 1224 14.97 17.07 12.88
N PHE A 1225 16.12 17.68 12.57
CA PHE A 1225 16.97 18.33 13.58
C PHE A 1225 16.57 19.77 13.93
N THR A 1226 15.81 20.49 13.09
CA THR A 1226 15.30 21.85 13.41
C THR A 1226 14.03 21.88 14.28
N LYS A 1227 13.51 20.73 14.77
CA LYS A 1227 12.37 20.69 15.71
C LYS A 1227 12.75 21.18 17.12
N ASN A 1228 12.96 22.48 17.26
CA ASN A 1228 12.87 23.20 18.53
C ASN A 1228 12.34 24.65 18.35
N PRO A 1229 11.05 24.84 17.97
CA PRO A 1229 10.51 26.17 17.64
C PRO A 1229 10.48 27.18 18.81
N ASN A 1230 10.72 26.73 20.04
CA ASN A 1230 10.64 27.56 21.25
C ASN A 1230 11.98 28.11 21.76
N LYS A 1231 13.10 27.94 21.03
CA LYS A 1231 14.40 28.58 21.35
C LYS A 1231 15.22 28.95 20.10
N ARG A 1232 14.72 29.89 19.28
CA ARG A 1232 15.51 30.88 18.49
C ARG A 1232 14.56 31.70 17.59
N SER A 1233 14.00 32.79 18.13
CA SER A 1233 13.37 33.84 17.31
C SER A 1233 13.50 35.24 17.94
N GLU A 1234 14.67 35.54 18.52
CA GLU A 1234 15.10 36.92 18.76
C GLU A 1234 16.47 37.17 18.12
N LYS A 1235 16.42 37.56 16.83
CA LYS A 1235 17.30 38.53 16.16
C LYS A 1235 16.82 38.62 14.70
N GLY A 1236 16.14 39.73 14.37
CA GLY A 1236 15.56 39.92 13.05
C GLY A 1236 16.60 40.24 11.99
N SER A 1237 16.42 39.70 10.78
CA SER A 1237 17.09 40.18 9.58
C SER A 1237 16.50 41.54 9.16
N PRO A 1238 17.31 42.52 8.72
CA PRO A 1238 16.79 43.78 8.23
C PRO A 1238 16.11 43.62 6.86
N ALA A 1239 14.97 44.27 6.67
CA ALA A 1239 14.29 44.36 5.37
C ALA A 1239 15.09 45.26 4.39
N PRO A 1240 15.02 44.99 3.07
CA PRO A 1240 15.83 45.70 2.09
C PRO A 1240 15.38 47.15 1.88
N GLN A 1241 16.34 48.07 1.80
CA GLN A 1241 16.07 49.42 1.28
C GLN A 1241 15.86 49.37 -0.23
N GLN A 1242 14.82 50.07 -0.70
CA GLN A 1242 14.62 50.31 -2.13
C GLN A 1242 15.57 51.42 -2.61
N SER A 1243 16.35 51.10 -3.64
CA SER A 1243 16.85 52.05 -4.65
C SER A 1243 17.04 51.32 -5.98
#